data_AF-A0A3A8RVR2-F1
#
_entry.id   AF-A0A3A8RVR2-F1
#
_cell.length_a   1.000
_cell.length_b   1.000
_cell.length_c   1.000
_cell.angle_alpha   90.00
_cell.angle_beta   90.00
_cell.angle_gamma   90.00
#
_symmetry.space_group_name_H-M   'P 1'
#
loop_
_entity.id
_entity.type
_entity.pdbx_description
1 polymer ?
#
loop_
_entity_poly.entity_id
_entity_poly.type
_entity_poly.pdbx_seq_one_letter_code
_entity_poly.pdbx_strand_id
1 'polypeptide(L)'
;MSDTAPTAGLDRSASSRASSVARWVTAVLGLGVILLVLRGSPLPAPVPASAPGERFSAERAREHLRFIGAEPHALGTPRHAEVRDYLQARLRDVGAEVQIQREPVFAPAQGIPRPAANVENVVGRLRAKDGAKGTAVMLVAHYDSVPTGPGASDNGAAVASILEVARALQQGPALAGDVLFLFTDAEEQHLLGSTAFAASHPWARESGVVLNVDARGNAGPLLMFEVSPGGGWLVRRLGEEAPDVGAGSLFAAVYQRMKNATDFTALRQGGWQGLNFANVEGTQAYHSRKETVDAVSNGLLQQQGDTLLALTRRISREASVPEGEELIFFNAGPLRIHYPRSWAVPLAVVWGGLFVFAIFRARQRKQLRLWAMLRESLVLLLVGFLASSLARLAWPLLRALQPGFRALSRSETQDNSRFILAVVLWVMAAMGVGLYLRRRAPVMELAAGGCVPWAVICIAVSIVLPGASALFLWPLAGMVLLLLWLGSRGMEPLPQWHVPLWGLAALPLLLLLPNVLATFYTVLPLERAAVPSDLLMLGICLLAPGWLWLAGRGLPWASGGAALLGLGLLVSLAVGQRFDARTPRPTGLLYLVDADARTARWVSSDPVLNDWTRAYLGGDPKREAMDALPEVKGPFWNAPAPTPGEDVRGPAVESRLEAGEGGRRKVSLHITPSRPDAAFVDVQVLPGDAVLSARLAGQQAPGDTLRTRNAAQGVLFRYWVPSTGGFDLELELTASGSPTVRVGEHTYAVPASVTQGLPARPEDSMPVPFGEGLDEGTRVTRTLRLDGSAAEAPPGPTP
;
A
#
# COMPACT_ATOMS: atom_id res chain seq x y z
N MET A 1 -55.05 4.96 13.84
CA MET A 1 -54.66 5.86 14.95
C MET A 1 -54.71 5.04 16.24
N SER A 2 -53.72 5.22 17.11
CA SER A 2 -53.66 4.74 18.51
C SER A 2 -53.78 3.23 18.76
N ASP A 3 -52.66 2.48 18.70
CA ASP A 3 -52.65 1.14 19.35
C ASP A 3 -51.25 0.67 19.83
N THR A 4 -50.39 1.61 20.25
CA THR A 4 -49.14 1.28 20.95
C THR A 4 -48.95 2.21 22.14
N ALA A 5 -49.01 1.66 23.35
CA ALA A 5 -48.60 2.34 24.56
C ALA A 5 -47.11 2.72 24.46
N PRO A 6 -46.69 3.88 24.99
CA PRO A 6 -45.32 4.37 24.85
C PRO A 6 -44.35 3.45 25.58
N THR A 7 -43.59 2.64 24.84
CA THR A 7 -42.32 2.10 25.34
C THR A 7 -41.49 3.30 25.81
N ALA A 8 -41.07 3.31 27.08
CA ALA A 8 -40.42 4.44 27.72
C ALA A 8 -39.33 5.06 26.81
N GLY A 9 -39.48 6.33 26.46
CA GLY A 9 -38.42 7.09 25.79
C GLY A 9 -37.16 7.08 26.65
N LEU A 10 -35.98 7.12 26.02
CA LEU A 10 -34.66 7.06 26.68
C LEU A 10 -34.50 8.07 27.84
N ASP A 11 -35.23 9.18 27.80
CA ASP A 11 -35.24 10.25 28.83
C ASP A 11 -35.93 9.85 30.16
N ARG A 12 -36.58 8.68 30.25
CA ARG A 12 -37.35 8.25 31.44
C ARG A 12 -36.71 7.15 32.30
N SER A 13 -35.49 6.68 31.99
CA SER A 13 -34.77 5.78 32.92
C SER A 13 -34.10 6.59 34.04
N ALA A 14 -34.52 6.30 35.27
CA ALA A 14 -34.35 7.12 36.45
C ALA A 14 -32.91 7.56 36.80
N SER A 15 -32.84 8.80 37.27
CA SER A 15 -31.74 9.52 37.89
C SER A 15 -31.32 8.94 39.25
N SER A 16 -30.88 7.68 39.29
CA SER A 16 -30.29 7.08 40.50
C SER A 16 -28.77 7.23 40.48
N ARG A 17 -28.13 7.37 41.66
CA ARG A 17 -26.65 7.35 41.74
C ARG A 17 -26.06 6.07 41.13
N ALA A 18 -26.73 4.93 41.31
CA ALA A 18 -26.32 3.63 40.77
C ALA A 18 -26.28 3.59 39.22
N SER A 19 -27.28 4.18 38.54
CA SER A 19 -27.27 4.29 37.07
C SER A 19 -26.20 5.25 36.55
N SER A 20 -25.85 6.30 37.32
CA SER A 20 -24.71 7.17 36.99
C SER A 20 -23.35 6.49 37.16
N VAL A 21 -23.17 5.68 38.22
CA VAL A 21 -21.93 4.90 38.40
C VAL A 21 -21.78 3.87 37.29
N ALA A 22 -22.85 3.14 36.93
CA ALA A 22 -22.81 2.18 35.84
C ALA A 22 -22.47 2.83 34.47
N ARG A 23 -22.95 4.06 34.21
CA ARG A 23 -22.56 4.86 33.01
C ARG A 23 -21.06 5.07 32.95
N TRP A 24 -20.52 5.62 34.04
CA TRP A 24 -19.10 5.95 34.13
C TRP A 24 -18.23 4.72 34.00
N VAL A 25 -18.54 3.65 34.72
CA VAL A 25 -17.80 2.38 34.64
C VAL A 25 -17.82 1.83 33.20
N THR A 26 -18.99 1.80 32.56
CA THR A 26 -19.12 1.29 31.18
C THR A 26 -18.35 2.16 30.17
N ALA A 27 -18.42 3.48 30.30
CA ALA A 27 -17.68 4.41 29.45
C ALA A 27 -16.17 4.26 29.63
N VAL A 28 -15.69 4.16 30.87
CA VAL A 28 -14.27 4.00 31.21
C VAL A 28 -13.75 2.65 30.71
N LEU A 29 -14.51 1.57 30.90
CA LEU A 29 -14.14 0.25 30.37
C LEU A 29 -14.12 0.25 28.83
N GLY A 30 -15.12 0.84 28.19
CA GLY A 30 -15.17 0.97 26.73
C GLY A 30 -13.98 1.77 26.17
N LEU A 31 -13.67 2.92 26.79
CA LEU A 31 -12.49 3.71 26.45
C LEU A 31 -11.20 2.92 26.72
N GLY A 32 -11.12 2.19 27.83
CA GLY A 32 -9.98 1.33 28.16
C GLY A 32 -9.75 0.25 27.11
N VAL A 33 -10.81 -0.39 26.59
CA VAL A 33 -10.73 -1.34 25.48
C VAL A 33 -10.24 -0.66 24.20
N ILE A 34 -10.81 0.50 23.83
CA ILE A 34 -10.37 1.23 22.64
C ILE A 34 -8.89 1.62 22.76
N LEU A 35 -8.46 2.15 23.90
CA LEU A 35 -7.07 2.53 24.14
C LEU A 35 -6.14 1.30 24.14
N LEU A 36 -6.58 0.16 24.68
CA LEU A 36 -5.82 -1.09 24.62
C LEU A 36 -5.66 -1.58 23.17
N VAL A 37 -6.71 -1.50 22.36
CA VAL A 37 -6.69 -1.90 20.95
C VAL A 37 -5.83 -0.93 20.12
N LEU A 38 -5.99 0.38 20.31
CA LEU A 38 -5.25 1.42 19.57
C LEU A 38 -3.78 1.51 19.99
N ARG A 39 -3.45 1.15 21.24
CA ARG A 39 -2.06 0.96 21.65
C ARG A 39 -1.39 -0.13 20.81
N GLY A 40 -2.17 -1.06 20.26
CA GLY A 40 -1.68 -2.21 19.54
C GLY A 40 -0.75 -3.07 20.41
N SER A 41 0.01 -3.93 19.75
CA SER A 41 1.11 -4.64 20.39
C SER A 41 2.30 -3.69 20.50
N PRO A 42 2.84 -3.42 21.69
CA PRO A 42 4.03 -2.60 21.82
C PRO A 42 5.17 -3.24 21.03
N LEU A 43 5.94 -2.43 20.30
CA LEU A 43 7.14 -2.91 19.64
C LEU A 43 8.10 -3.53 20.68
N PRO A 44 8.75 -4.66 20.38
CA PRO A 44 9.72 -5.27 21.27
C PRO A 44 10.91 -4.34 21.51
N ALA A 45 11.50 -4.43 22.69
CA ALA A 45 12.72 -3.71 23.00
C ALA A 45 13.87 -4.26 22.12
N PRO A 46 14.71 -3.39 21.53
CA PRO A 46 15.82 -3.85 20.70
C PRO A 46 16.80 -4.69 21.52
N VAL A 47 17.19 -5.82 20.95
CA VAL A 47 18.18 -6.72 21.55
C VAL A 47 19.58 -6.23 21.18
N PRO A 48 20.50 -6.09 22.15
CA PRO A 48 21.82 -5.53 21.91
C PRO A 48 22.73 -6.48 21.11
N ALA A 49 23.77 -5.93 20.48
CA ALA A 49 24.70 -6.70 19.66
C ALA A 49 25.51 -7.75 20.44
N SER A 50 25.62 -7.58 21.77
CA SER A 50 26.26 -8.53 22.69
C SER A 50 25.40 -9.75 23.05
N ALA A 51 24.14 -9.79 22.61
CA ALA A 51 23.25 -10.92 22.88
C ALA A 51 23.76 -12.22 22.23
N PRO A 52 23.38 -13.40 22.77
CA PRO A 52 23.75 -14.69 22.19
C PRO A 52 23.52 -14.77 20.69
N GLY A 53 24.45 -15.44 20.01
CA GLY A 53 24.52 -15.51 18.57
C GLY A 53 23.30 -16.10 17.87
N GLU A 54 22.63 -17.05 18.51
CA GLU A 54 21.41 -17.69 18.00
C GLU A 54 20.15 -16.82 18.07
N ARG A 55 20.22 -15.64 18.70
CA ARG A 55 19.13 -14.67 18.77
C ARG A 55 19.28 -13.59 17.71
N PHE A 56 18.16 -13.09 17.22
CA PHE A 56 18.14 -11.88 16.41
C PHE A 56 18.48 -10.66 17.27
N SER A 57 19.29 -9.74 16.73
CA SER A 57 19.60 -8.44 17.34
C SER A 57 19.32 -7.30 16.36
N ALA A 58 18.43 -6.39 16.76
CA ALA A 58 18.19 -5.16 16.00
C ALA A 58 19.43 -4.27 15.88
N GLU A 59 20.34 -4.28 16.85
CA GLU A 59 21.60 -3.53 16.75
C GLU A 59 22.54 -4.10 15.67
N ARG A 60 22.65 -5.43 15.55
CA ARG A 60 23.41 -6.07 14.46
C ARG A 60 22.76 -5.82 13.11
N ALA A 61 21.44 -5.97 13.01
CA ALA A 61 20.70 -5.63 11.79
C ALA A 61 20.88 -4.14 11.41
N ARG A 62 20.92 -3.23 12.39
CA ARG A 62 21.15 -1.80 12.15
C ARG A 62 22.47 -1.52 11.47
N GLU A 63 23.52 -2.33 11.70
CA GLU A 63 24.81 -2.15 11.02
C GLU A 63 24.70 -2.44 9.51
N HIS A 64 23.98 -3.50 9.12
CA HIS A 64 23.66 -3.74 7.72
C HIS A 64 22.86 -2.59 7.12
N LEU A 65 21.85 -2.11 7.85
CA LEU A 65 21.00 -1.03 7.41
C LEU A 65 21.78 0.29 7.21
N ARG A 66 22.76 0.59 8.07
CA ARG A 66 23.63 1.77 7.91
C ARG A 66 24.41 1.75 6.60
N PHE A 67 24.81 0.58 6.13
CA PHE A 67 25.43 0.46 4.81
C PHE A 67 24.37 0.61 3.73
N ILE A 68 23.34 -0.24 3.71
CA ILE A 68 22.35 -0.31 2.62
C ILE A 68 21.65 1.04 2.42
N GLY A 69 21.08 1.60 3.50
CA GLY A 69 20.29 2.84 3.48
C GLY A 69 21.11 4.12 3.60
N ALA A 70 22.41 4.11 3.30
CA ALA A 70 23.25 5.30 3.36
C ALA A 70 22.88 6.32 2.27
N GLU A 71 22.62 5.84 1.05
CA GLU A 71 22.38 6.63 -0.15
C GLU A 71 21.40 5.89 -1.08
N PRO A 72 20.70 6.62 -1.98
CA PRO A 72 19.89 5.99 -3.03
C PRO A 72 20.71 5.00 -3.84
N HIS A 73 20.15 3.82 -4.04
CA HIS A 73 20.76 2.69 -4.74
C HIS A 73 19.78 2.16 -5.78
N ALA A 74 19.29 3.07 -6.62
CA ALA A 74 18.39 2.76 -7.71
C ALA A 74 19.04 1.86 -8.75
N LEU A 75 18.21 1.06 -9.41
CA LEU A 75 18.59 0.13 -10.45
C LEU A 75 19.57 0.76 -11.47
N GLY A 76 20.69 0.08 -11.74
CA GLY A 76 21.71 0.52 -12.68
C GLY A 76 22.73 1.54 -12.14
N THR A 77 22.59 2.02 -10.91
CA THR A 77 23.57 2.92 -10.30
C THR A 77 24.81 2.17 -9.78
N PRO A 78 25.97 2.82 -9.62
CA PRO A 78 27.13 2.20 -8.97
C PRO A 78 26.83 1.74 -7.54
N ARG A 79 26.06 2.55 -6.78
CA ARG A 79 25.66 2.23 -5.41
C ARG A 79 24.82 0.95 -5.35
N HIS A 80 23.94 0.71 -6.33
CA HIS A 80 23.17 -0.53 -6.44
C HIS A 80 24.07 -1.77 -6.55
N ALA A 81 25.12 -1.71 -7.39
CA ALA A 81 26.10 -2.79 -7.51
C ALA A 81 26.89 -3.02 -6.21
N GLU A 82 27.25 -1.95 -5.49
CA GLU A 82 27.92 -2.05 -4.18
C GLU A 82 27.02 -2.72 -3.14
N VAL A 83 25.72 -2.43 -3.12
CA VAL A 83 24.75 -3.11 -2.24
C VAL A 83 24.67 -4.59 -2.60
N ARG A 84 24.48 -4.94 -3.88
CA ARG A 84 24.48 -6.34 -4.35
C ARG A 84 25.72 -7.12 -3.88
N ASP A 85 26.90 -6.54 -4.05
CA ASP A 85 28.16 -7.17 -3.67
C ASP A 85 28.31 -7.31 -2.15
N TYR A 86 27.81 -6.32 -1.39
CA TYR A 86 27.72 -6.41 0.06
C TYR A 86 26.82 -7.56 0.52
N LEU A 87 25.62 -7.70 -0.07
CA LEU A 87 24.70 -8.81 0.25
C LEU A 87 25.34 -10.16 -0.04
N GLN A 88 25.98 -10.29 -1.21
CA GLN A 88 26.71 -11.50 -1.57
C GLN A 88 27.79 -11.85 -0.54
N ALA A 89 28.58 -10.86 -0.11
CA ALA A 89 29.62 -11.06 0.89
C ALA A 89 29.05 -11.48 2.26
N ARG A 90 28.00 -10.80 2.74
CA ARG A 90 27.38 -11.12 4.06
C ARG A 90 26.76 -12.52 4.08
N LEU A 91 26.14 -12.97 2.99
CA LEU A 91 25.61 -14.33 2.88
C LEU A 91 26.72 -15.39 2.87
N ARG A 92 27.85 -15.13 2.20
CA ARG A 92 29.01 -16.04 2.23
C ARG A 92 29.64 -16.15 3.61
N ASP A 93 29.71 -15.04 4.36
CA ASP A 93 30.27 -15.03 5.72
C ASP A 93 29.49 -15.94 6.68
N VAL A 94 28.20 -16.16 6.46
CA VAL A 94 27.37 -17.10 7.22
C VAL A 94 27.34 -18.51 6.62
N GLY A 95 28.18 -18.79 5.61
CA GLY A 95 28.31 -20.11 5.00
C GLY A 95 27.19 -20.49 4.02
N ALA A 96 26.44 -19.52 3.50
CA ALA A 96 25.44 -19.78 2.46
C ALA A 96 26.09 -20.03 1.10
N GLU A 97 25.49 -20.94 0.31
CA GLU A 97 25.76 -21.06 -1.13
C GLU A 97 25.11 -19.87 -1.83
N VAL A 98 25.89 -19.04 -2.55
CA VAL A 98 25.37 -17.79 -3.14
C VAL A 98 25.50 -17.79 -4.66
N GLN A 99 24.39 -17.49 -5.34
CA GLN A 99 24.30 -17.28 -6.78
C GLN A 99 23.79 -15.87 -7.07
N ILE A 100 24.33 -15.25 -8.13
CA ILE A 100 23.77 -14.02 -8.69
C ILE A 100 23.04 -14.41 -9.97
N GLN A 101 21.71 -14.26 -9.97
CA GLN A 101 20.91 -14.50 -11.16
C GLN A 101 20.99 -13.27 -12.05
N ARG A 102 21.60 -13.43 -13.23
CA ARG A 102 21.71 -12.36 -14.23
C ARG A 102 20.94 -12.75 -15.47
N GLU A 103 19.86 -12.05 -15.77
CA GLU A 103 19.13 -12.27 -17.00
C GLU A 103 18.28 -11.08 -17.42
N PRO A 104 18.02 -10.93 -18.73
CA PRO A 104 17.04 -9.98 -19.23
C PRO A 104 15.63 -10.51 -18.97
N VAL A 105 14.77 -9.69 -18.38
CA VAL A 105 13.37 -10.02 -18.08
C VAL A 105 12.44 -8.97 -18.62
N PHE A 106 11.30 -9.41 -19.14
CA PHE A 106 10.21 -8.55 -19.59
C PHE A 106 8.90 -9.01 -18.95
N ALA A 107 8.33 -8.16 -18.08
CA ALA A 107 7.09 -8.47 -17.37
C ALA A 107 6.06 -7.34 -17.59
N PRO A 108 5.14 -7.49 -18.56
CA PRO A 108 4.14 -6.46 -18.83
C PRO A 108 3.28 -6.16 -17.59
N ALA A 109 3.23 -4.88 -17.25
CA ALA A 109 2.75 -4.36 -15.97
C ALA A 109 1.62 -3.34 -16.12
N GLN A 110 0.81 -3.12 -15.07
CA GLN A 110 0.00 -1.89 -14.98
C GLN A 110 0.79 -0.80 -14.26
N GLY A 111 0.88 0.39 -14.85
CA GLY A 111 1.46 1.58 -14.22
C GLY A 111 2.90 1.89 -14.63
N ILE A 112 3.63 0.92 -15.18
CA ILE A 112 4.89 1.16 -15.92
C ILE A 112 4.71 0.65 -17.36
N PRO A 113 5.09 1.43 -18.39
CA PRO A 113 4.92 1.02 -19.77
C PRO A 113 5.77 -0.20 -20.16
N ARG A 114 5.18 -1.40 -20.08
CA ARG A 114 5.76 -2.66 -20.60
C ARG A 114 7.25 -2.82 -20.20
N PRO A 115 7.53 -2.91 -18.90
CA PRO A 115 8.89 -2.84 -18.39
C PRO A 115 9.69 -4.10 -18.71
N ALA A 116 10.94 -3.88 -19.11
CA ALA A 116 11.98 -4.88 -19.15
C ALA A 116 13.23 -4.37 -18.43
N ALA A 117 14.07 -5.27 -17.93
CA ALA A 117 15.35 -4.93 -17.32
C ALA A 117 16.35 -6.08 -17.45
N ASN A 118 17.63 -5.76 -17.39
CA ASN A 118 18.66 -6.74 -17.00
C ASN A 118 18.72 -6.77 -15.47
N VAL A 119 18.22 -7.84 -14.84
CA VAL A 119 18.14 -7.96 -13.39
C VAL A 119 19.34 -8.74 -12.82
N GLU A 120 19.70 -8.43 -11.58
CA GLU A 120 20.76 -9.08 -10.82
C GLU A 120 20.30 -9.49 -9.41
N ASN A 121 19.44 -10.51 -9.30
CA ASN A 121 19.00 -11.02 -8.00
C ASN A 121 20.17 -11.66 -7.23
N VAL A 122 20.20 -11.47 -5.90
CA VAL A 122 21.13 -12.18 -5.01
C VAL A 122 20.39 -13.31 -4.33
N VAL A 123 20.80 -14.55 -4.60
CA VAL A 123 20.15 -15.76 -4.06
C VAL A 123 21.15 -16.52 -3.18
N GLY A 124 20.86 -16.62 -1.88
CA GLY A 124 21.62 -17.40 -0.91
C GLY A 124 20.86 -18.65 -0.47
N ARG A 125 21.58 -19.74 -0.19
CA ARG A 125 21.01 -20.97 0.37
C ARG A 125 21.82 -21.48 1.54
N LEU A 126 21.19 -21.55 2.72
CA LEU A 126 21.70 -22.31 3.85
C LEU A 126 21.08 -23.71 3.84
N ARG A 127 21.95 -24.72 3.74
CA ARG A 127 21.54 -26.12 3.70
C ARG A 127 21.16 -26.62 5.08
N ALA A 128 20.11 -27.42 5.13
CA ALA A 128 19.85 -28.27 6.27
C ALA A 128 20.90 -29.37 6.41
N LYS A 129 20.96 -30.01 7.58
CA LYS A 129 21.85 -31.17 7.78
C LYS A 129 21.45 -32.31 6.86
N ASP A 130 22.43 -33.11 6.46
CA ASP A 130 22.19 -34.30 5.63
C ASP A 130 21.10 -35.20 6.21
N GLY A 131 20.14 -35.60 5.37
CA GLY A 131 19.00 -36.42 5.76
C GLY A 131 17.81 -35.65 6.35
N ALA A 132 17.89 -34.32 6.47
CA ALA A 132 16.76 -33.49 6.84
C ALA A 132 15.63 -33.57 5.78
N LYS A 133 14.38 -33.60 6.25
CA LYS A 133 13.17 -33.76 5.41
C LYS A 133 12.12 -32.66 5.63
N GLY A 134 12.54 -31.56 6.25
CA GLY A 134 11.65 -30.44 6.53
C GLY A 134 11.45 -29.53 5.33
N THR A 135 10.43 -28.69 5.43
CA THR A 135 10.00 -27.78 4.37
C THR A 135 11.03 -26.66 4.17
N ALA A 136 11.41 -26.39 2.92
CA ALA A 136 12.27 -25.27 2.60
C ALA A 136 11.52 -23.93 2.76
N VAL A 137 12.17 -22.94 3.38
CA VAL A 137 11.62 -21.59 3.61
C VAL A 137 12.42 -20.58 2.82
N MET A 138 11.75 -19.69 2.09
CA MET A 138 12.35 -18.60 1.35
C MET A 138 12.00 -17.26 2.00
N LEU A 139 13.01 -16.52 2.41
CA LEU A 139 12.90 -15.15 2.91
C LEU A 139 13.16 -14.19 1.76
N VAL A 140 12.25 -13.24 1.53
CA VAL A 140 12.26 -12.36 0.37
C VAL A 140 12.17 -10.89 0.80
N ALA A 141 13.03 -10.07 0.21
CA ALA A 141 12.99 -8.61 0.26
C ALA A 141 13.74 -8.04 -0.96
N HIS A 142 13.25 -6.98 -1.58
CA HIS A 142 14.01 -6.31 -2.63
C HIS A 142 15.13 -5.44 -2.06
N TYR A 143 16.20 -5.28 -2.84
CA TYR A 143 17.36 -4.50 -2.44
C TYR A 143 17.58 -3.24 -3.28
N ASP A 144 16.80 -3.02 -4.35
CA ASP A 144 16.78 -1.76 -5.08
C ASP A 144 16.02 -0.68 -4.29
N SER A 145 16.39 0.59 -4.48
CA SER A 145 15.63 1.74 -3.98
C SER A 145 15.09 2.57 -5.14
N VAL A 146 14.12 3.45 -4.85
CA VAL A 146 13.85 4.56 -5.77
C VAL A 146 15.06 5.53 -5.87
N PRO A 147 15.19 6.30 -6.97
CA PRO A 147 16.22 7.35 -7.10
C PRO A 147 16.03 8.52 -6.12
N THR A 148 14.80 8.73 -5.64
CA THR A 148 14.43 9.90 -4.82
C THR A 148 14.73 9.76 -3.33
N GLY A 149 15.08 8.57 -2.86
CA GLY A 149 15.27 8.27 -1.44
C GLY A 149 16.29 7.15 -1.21
N PRO A 150 16.92 7.11 -0.02
CA PRO A 150 17.97 6.13 0.26
C PRO A 150 17.46 4.71 0.56
N GLY A 151 16.14 4.48 0.59
CA GLY A 151 15.56 3.14 0.73
C GLY A 151 15.84 2.44 2.06
N ALA A 152 16.02 3.21 3.16
CA ALA A 152 16.39 2.60 4.44
C ALA A 152 15.24 1.76 5.04
N SER A 153 13.98 2.12 4.79
CA SER A 153 12.84 1.33 5.22
C SER A 153 12.35 0.39 4.12
N ASP A 154 12.34 0.91 2.90
CA ASP A 154 11.83 0.40 1.64
C ASP A 154 13.00 0.20 0.66
N ASN A 155 13.68 -0.94 0.70
CA ASN A 155 13.41 -2.07 1.61
C ASN A 155 14.64 -2.55 2.39
N GLY A 156 15.55 -1.61 2.65
CA GLY A 156 16.78 -1.86 3.41
C GLY A 156 16.56 -2.45 4.80
N ALA A 157 15.45 -2.12 5.47
CA ALA A 157 15.11 -2.65 6.80
C ALA A 157 14.82 -4.16 6.77
N ALA A 158 14.07 -4.63 5.77
CA ALA A 158 13.83 -6.05 5.58
C ALA A 158 15.10 -6.78 5.15
N VAL A 159 15.87 -6.20 4.22
CA VAL A 159 17.15 -6.78 3.78
C VAL A 159 18.11 -6.96 4.96
N ALA A 160 18.27 -5.91 5.78
CA ALA A 160 19.08 -5.95 6.99
C ALA A 160 18.58 -6.98 8.01
N SER A 161 17.27 -7.09 8.18
CA SER A 161 16.66 -8.08 9.06
C SER A 161 16.92 -9.51 8.57
N ILE A 162 16.80 -9.77 7.27
CA ILE A 162 17.06 -11.09 6.68
C ILE A 162 18.54 -11.48 6.82
N LEU A 163 19.49 -10.55 6.64
CA LEU A 163 20.91 -10.82 6.86
C LEU A 163 21.23 -11.24 8.31
N GLU A 164 20.67 -10.53 9.30
CA GLU A 164 20.83 -10.89 10.71
C GLU A 164 20.10 -12.20 11.07
N VAL A 165 18.94 -12.48 10.44
CA VAL A 165 18.27 -13.79 10.55
C VAL A 165 19.16 -14.90 10.00
N ALA A 166 19.82 -14.71 8.86
CA ALA A 166 20.75 -15.69 8.29
C ALA A 166 21.90 -16.01 9.27
N ARG A 167 22.48 -14.98 9.89
CA ARG A 167 23.51 -15.14 10.94
C ARG A 167 22.96 -15.89 12.17
N ALA A 168 21.77 -15.54 12.65
CA ALA A 168 21.14 -16.18 13.80
C ALA A 168 20.72 -17.65 13.55
N LEU A 169 20.37 -17.98 12.31
CA LEU A 169 20.10 -19.37 11.89
C LEU A 169 21.39 -20.20 11.88
N GLN A 170 22.49 -19.66 11.37
CA GLN A 170 23.78 -20.35 11.33
C GLN A 170 24.34 -20.64 12.73
N GLN A 171 24.12 -19.74 13.70
CA GLN A 171 24.57 -19.93 15.09
C GLN A 171 23.55 -20.66 15.97
N GLY A 172 22.37 -20.98 15.44
CA GLY A 172 21.30 -21.62 16.17
C GLY A 172 21.25 -23.14 16.00
N PRO A 173 20.13 -23.78 16.41
CA PRO A 173 19.90 -25.20 16.17
C PRO A 173 19.96 -25.54 14.68
N ALA A 174 20.37 -26.78 14.39
CA ALA A 174 20.42 -27.29 13.02
C ALA A 174 19.07 -27.11 12.29
N LEU A 175 19.14 -26.65 11.05
CA LEU A 175 17.97 -26.44 10.22
C LEU A 175 17.29 -27.77 9.89
N ALA A 176 15.96 -27.78 9.97
CA ALA A 176 15.14 -28.95 9.64
C ALA A 176 14.77 -29.01 8.15
N GLY A 177 14.87 -27.88 7.44
CA GLY A 177 14.72 -27.74 6.00
C GLY A 177 15.58 -26.57 5.52
N ASP A 178 15.88 -26.53 4.22
CA ASP A 178 16.74 -25.50 3.64
C ASP A 178 16.14 -24.10 3.82
N VAL A 179 16.99 -23.09 3.94
CA VAL A 179 16.57 -21.69 3.98
C VAL A 179 17.18 -20.96 2.80
N LEU A 180 16.31 -20.40 1.96
CA LEU A 180 16.69 -19.56 0.83
C LEU A 180 16.53 -18.10 1.23
N PHE A 181 17.50 -17.28 0.86
CA PHE A 181 17.47 -15.82 0.97
C PHE A 181 17.42 -15.27 -0.44
N LEU A 182 16.32 -14.64 -0.81
CA LEU A 182 16.13 -14.05 -2.12
C LEU A 182 16.08 -12.53 -1.95
N PHE A 183 17.15 -11.87 -2.37
CA PHE A 183 17.15 -10.42 -2.53
C PHE A 183 16.88 -10.09 -3.99
N THR A 184 15.67 -9.61 -4.25
CA THR A 184 15.16 -9.29 -5.58
C THR A 184 15.68 -7.93 -6.04
N ASP A 185 15.95 -7.86 -7.33
CA ASP A 185 16.30 -6.64 -8.04
C ASP A 185 15.05 -6.09 -8.77
N ALA A 186 15.04 -4.78 -9.04
CA ALA A 186 14.03 -4.11 -9.85
C ALA A 186 12.57 -4.37 -9.39
N GLU A 187 12.32 -4.37 -8.08
CA GLU A 187 10.95 -4.41 -7.53
C GLU A 187 10.21 -3.12 -7.90
N GLU A 188 10.89 -1.99 -7.74
CA GLU A 188 10.38 -0.63 -7.98
C GLU A 188 10.04 -0.39 -9.47
N GLN A 189 10.59 -1.24 -10.34
CA GLN A 189 10.31 -1.30 -11.79
C GLN A 189 9.30 -2.40 -12.16
N HIS A 190 8.46 -2.79 -11.19
CA HIS A 190 7.35 -3.74 -11.30
C HIS A 190 7.76 -5.22 -11.23
N LEU A 191 8.46 -5.59 -10.16
CA LEU A 191 8.69 -6.98 -9.75
C LEU A 191 9.52 -7.80 -10.76
N LEU A 192 10.41 -7.14 -11.50
CA LEU A 192 11.15 -7.82 -12.57
C LEU A 192 12.06 -8.92 -12.01
N GLY A 193 12.72 -8.67 -10.87
CA GLY A 193 13.58 -9.65 -10.20
C GLY A 193 12.83 -10.88 -9.70
N SER A 194 11.73 -10.72 -8.96
CA SER A 194 10.93 -11.87 -8.50
C SER A 194 10.30 -12.64 -9.66
N THR A 195 9.90 -11.94 -10.74
CA THR A 195 9.40 -12.58 -11.96
C THR A 195 10.48 -13.44 -12.62
N ALA A 196 11.70 -12.91 -12.72
CA ALA A 196 12.89 -13.63 -13.20
C ALA A 196 13.14 -14.90 -12.38
N PHE A 197 13.21 -14.74 -11.05
CA PHE A 197 13.46 -15.84 -10.13
C PHE A 197 12.41 -16.95 -10.26
N ALA A 198 11.12 -16.59 -10.23
CA ALA A 198 10.02 -17.52 -10.35
C ALA A 198 10.05 -18.33 -11.66
N ALA A 199 10.47 -17.70 -12.75
CA ALA A 199 10.44 -18.29 -14.08
C ALA A 199 11.59 -19.27 -14.35
N SER A 200 12.83 -18.92 -13.95
CA SER A 200 14.03 -19.59 -14.48
C SER A 200 15.01 -20.10 -13.42
N HIS A 201 14.98 -19.60 -12.18
CA HIS A 201 16.02 -19.92 -11.20
C HIS A 201 15.95 -21.41 -10.78
N PRO A 202 17.06 -22.17 -10.81
CA PRO A 202 17.04 -23.60 -10.49
C PRO A 202 16.44 -23.91 -9.11
N TRP A 203 16.77 -23.10 -8.09
CA TRP A 203 16.27 -23.27 -6.73
C TRP A 203 14.84 -22.79 -6.52
N ALA A 204 14.20 -22.11 -7.48
CA ALA A 204 12.83 -21.65 -7.32
C ALA A 204 11.91 -22.84 -7.02
N ARG A 205 12.02 -23.92 -7.80
CA ARG A 205 11.22 -25.14 -7.68
C ARG A 205 11.49 -25.98 -6.43
N GLU A 206 12.54 -25.66 -5.67
CA GLU A 206 12.95 -26.38 -4.47
C GLU A 206 12.42 -25.74 -3.18
N SER A 207 11.92 -24.50 -3.24
CA SER A 207 11.40 -23.80 -2.06
C SER A 207 9.93 -24.15 -1.78
N GLY A 208 9.58 -24.29 -0.49
CA GLY A 208 8.25 -24.71 -0.05
C GLY A 208 7.34 -23.57 0.39
N VAL A 209 7.87 -22.61 1.17
CA VAL A 209 7.09 -21.50 1.74
C VAL A 209 7.83 -20.18 1.62
N VAL A 210 7.11 -19.12 1.28
CA VAL A 210 7.64 -17.76 1.15
C VAL A 210 7.23 -16.88 2.33
N LEU A 211 8.19 -16.16 2.89
CA LEU A 211 7.96 -15.04 3.80
C LEU A 211 8.54 -13.78 3.15
N ASN A 212 7.67 -12.94 2.60
CA ASN A 212 8.04 -11.68 1.95
C ASN A 212 7.86 -10.51 2.93
N VAL A 213 8.84 -9.62 2.99
CA VAL A 213 8.74 -8.40 3.79
C VAL A 213 9.02 -7.19 2.91
N ASP A 214 8.18 -6.18 3.06
CA ASP A 214 8.12 -4.97 2.25
C ASP A 214 7.86 -3.75 3.17
N ALA A 215 7.84 -2.53 2.65
CA ALA A 215 7.54 -1.33 3.41
C ALA A 215 6.69 -0.33 2.63
N ARG A 216 5.78 0.34 3.35
CA ARG A 216 5.02 1.51 2.84
C ARG A 216 5.18 2.72 3.75
N GLY A 217 6.04 2.61 4.76
CA GLY A 217 6.29 3.60 5.79
C GLY A 217 7.61 3.27 6.49
N ASN A 218 7.95 3.96 7.56
CA ASN A 218 9.22 3.79 8.29
C ASN A 218 9.05 3.48 9.79
N ALA A 219 7.81 3.35 10.25
CA ALA A 219 7.47 3.17 11.64
C ALA A 219 6.30 2.21 11.83
N GLY A 220 5.89 2.05 13.08
CA GLY A 220 4.76 1.21 13.48
C GLY A 220 5.11 -0.28 13.56
N PRO A 221 4.16 -1.10 14.04
CA PRO A 221 4.30 -2.54 14.05
C PRO A 221 4.20 -3.14 12.64
N LEU A 222 4.79 -4.33 12.49
CA LEU A 222 4.68 -5.14 11.28
C LEU A 222 3.22 -5.60 11.09
N LEU A 223 2.71 -5.47 9.87
CA LEU A 223 1.38 -5.91 9.47
C LEU A 223 1.51 -7.06 8.45
N MET A 224 0.93 -8.21 8.74
CA MET A 224 0.69 -9.24 7.73
C MET A 224 -0.60 -8.91 6.97
N PHE A 225 -0.45 -8.50 5.71
CA PHE A 225 -1.54 -7.95 4.90
C PHE A 225 -1.93 -8.84 3.72
N GLU A 226 -1.19 -9.91 3.41
CA GLU A 226 -1.55 -10.87 2.37
C GLU A 226 -1.09 -12.28 2.76
N VAL A 227 -1.91 -13.27 2.41
CA VAL A 227 -1.63 -14.70 2.56
C VAL A 227 -1.99 -15.40 1.27
N SER A 228 -1.21 -16.40 0.87
CA SER A 228 -1.50 -17.22 -0.31
C SER A 228 -2.83 -17.99 -0.17
N PRO A 229 -3.48 -18.37 -1.30
CA PRO A 229 -4.53 -19.38 -1.28
C PRO A 229 -4.08 -20.64 -0.54
N GLY A 230 -4.95 -21.22 0.28
CA GLY A 230 -4.62 -22.40 1.11
C GLY A 230 -3.68 -22.15 2.29
N GLY A 231 -3.19 -20.93 2.50
CA GLY A 231 -2.22 -20.57 3.53
C GLY A 231 -2.78 -20.42 4.95
N GLY A 232 -3.96 -20.96 5.27
CA GLY A 232 -4.58 -20.85 6.59
C GLY A 232 -3.72 -21.43 7.72
N TRP A 233 -2.97 -22.48 7.44
CA TRP A 233 -2.03 -23.06 8.40
C TRP A 233 -0.87 -22.10 8.75
N LEU A 234 -0.42 -21.25 7.81
CA LEU A 234 0.59 -20.21 8.06
C LEU A 234 0.05 -19.14 9.01
N VAL A 235 -1.24 -18.80 8.91
CA VAL A 235 -1.90 -17.86 9.83
C VAL A 235 -1.89 -18.40 11.26
N ARG A 236 -2.04 -19.72 11.44
CA ARG A 236 -1.90 -20.38 12.75
C ARG A 236 -0.49 -20.30 13.27
N ARG A 237 0.52 -20.65 12.45
CA ARG A 237 1.94 -20.53 12.83
C ARG A 237 2.31 -19.11 13.20
N LEU A 238 1.82 -18.11 12.46
CA LEU A 238 2.00 -16.71 12.81
C LEU A 238 1.33 -16.36 14.15
N GLY A 239 0.19 -16.96 14.50
CA GLY A 239 -0.47 -16.73 15.78
C GLY A 239 0.24 -17.39 16.96
N GLU A 240 0.90 -18.52 16.72
CA GLU A 240 1.70 -19.26 17.70
C GLU A 240 3.06 -18.58 17.96
N GLU A 241 3.76 -18.21 16.89
CA GLU A 241 5.16 -17.76 16.97
C GLU A 241 5.30 -16.23 17.07
N ALA A 242 4.33 -15.47 16.55
CA ALA A 242 4.34 -14.01 16.54
C ALA A 242 2.94 -13.41 16.76
N PRO A 243 2.32 -13.66 17.94
CA PRO A 243 0.95 -13.21 18.25
C PRO A 243 0.79 -11.69 18.17
N ASP A 244 1.87 -10.94 18.44
CA ASP A 244 1.91 -9.48 18.46
C ASP A 244 1.90 -8.85 17.06
N VAL A 245 2.14 -9.62 15.99
CA VAL A 245 2.08 -9.11 14.61
C VAL A 245 0.62 -8.89 14.22
N GLY A 246 0.33 -7.70 13.70
CA GLY A 246 -1.00 -7.34 13.23
C GLY A 246 -1.38 -8.19 12.02
N ALA A 247 -2.56 -8.81 12.05
CA ALA A 247 -3.03 -9.66 10.97
C ALA A 247 -4.55 -9.57 10.83
N GLY A 248 -5.06 -9.56 9.61
CA GLY A 248 -6.50 -9.59 9.39
C GLY A 248 -6.91 -10.06 8.00
N SER A 249 -7.88 -10.96 7.93
CA SER A 249 -8.45 -11.42 6.66
C SER A 249 -9.16 -10.28 5.90
N LEU A 250 -9.56 -9.21 6.59
CA LEU A 250 -10.04 -7.98 5.95
C LEU A 250 -8.92 -7.31 5.14
N PHE A 251 -7.73 -7.17 5.71
CA PHE A 251 -6.57 -6.57 5.05
C PHE A 251 -6.17 -7.39 3.82
N ALA A 252 -6.06 -8.72 3.99
CA ALA A 252 -5.81 -9.64 2.87
C ALA A 252 -6.85 -9.54 1.75
N ALA A 253 -8.14 -9.51 2.11
CA ALA A 253 -9.20 -9.49 1.11
C ALA A 253 -9.31 -8.13 0.37
N VAL A 254 -8.96 -7.02 1.03
CA VAL A 254 -8.88 -5.70 0.41
C VAL A 254 -7.63 -5.59 -0.47
N TYR A 255 -6.46 -6.00 0.03
CA TYR A 255 -5.21 -5.94 -0.73
C TYR A 255 -5.28 -6.72 -2.04
N GLN A 256 -5.85 -7.94 -2.03
CA GLN A 256 -6.06 -8.75 -3.23
C GLN A 256 -6.95 -8.09 -4.31
N ARG A 257 -7.71 -7.05 -3.98
CA ARG A 257 -8.53 -6.27 -4.92
C ARG A 257 -7.89 -4.95 -5.32
N MET A 258 -6.82 -4.55 -4.65
CA MET A 258 -6.03 -3.39 -5.02
C MET A 258 -5.12 -3.75 -6.20
N LYS A 259 -4.68 -2.72 -6.93
CA LYS A 259 -3.70 -2.88 -8.01
C LYS A 259 -2.26 -2.72 -7.50
N ASN A 260 -2.05 -3.00 -6.22
CA ASN A 260 -0.74 -3.00 -5.61
C ASN A 260 -0.12 -4.37 -5.81
N ALA A 261 1.20 -4.42 -5.84
CA ALA A 261 1.96 -5.63 -5.92
C ALA A 261 3.22 -5.47 -5.05
N THR A 262 3.88 -6.59 -4.79
CA THR A 262 5.17 -6.75 -4.11
C THR A 262 5.80 -8.00 -4.73
N ASP A 263 7.05 -8.33 -4.42
CA ASP A 263 7.69 -9.55 -4.94
C ASP A 263 6.89 -10.84 -4.64
N PHE A 264 6.14 -10.86 -3.54
CA PHE A 264 5.25 -11.98 -3.24
C PHE A 264 4.18 -12.22 -4.31
N THR A 265 3.82 -11.20 -5.11
CA THR A 265 2.83 -11.33 -6.19
C THR A 265 3.33 -12.26 -7.29
N ALA A 266 4.56 -12.08 -7.76
CA ALA A 266 5.14 -12.94 -8.79
C ALA A 266 5.32 -14.37 -8.28
N LEU A 267 5.76 -14.52 -7.02
CA LEU A 267 5.91 -15.83 -6.38
C LEU A 267 4.54 -16.51 -6.17
N ARG A 268 3.54 -15.82 -5.65
CA ARG A 268 2.19 -16.37 -5.47
C ARG A 268 1.58 -16.82 -6.81
N GLN A 269 1.84 -16.11 -7.89
CA GLN A 269 1.43 -16.51 -9.24
C GLN A 269 2.17 -17.76 -9.74
N GLY A 270 3.42 -17.95 -9.33
CA GLY A 270 4.19 -19.18 -9.57
C GLY A 270 3.76 -20.39 -8.71
N GLY A 271 2.81 -20.20 -7.78
CA GLY A 271 2.18 -21.29 -7.01
C GLY A 271 2.72 -21.47 -5.58
N TRP A 272 3.66 -20.63 -5.12
CA TRP A 272 4.16 -20.71 -3.75
C TRP A 272 3.10 -20.33 -2.72
N GLN A 273 3.09 -21.06 -1.59
CA GLN A 273 2.36 -20.63 -0.40
C GLN A 273 3.23 -19.67 0.44
N GLY A 274 2.62 -18.70 1.10
CA GLY A 274 3.39 -17.73 1.89
C GLY A 274 2.59 -16.65 2.58
N LEU A 275 3.34 -15.81 3.30
CA LEU A 275 2.86 -14.63 4.01
C LEU A 275 3.60 -13.39 3.49
N ASN A 276 2.87 -12.28 3.38
CA ASN A 276 3.38 -10.98 2.99
C ASN A 276 3.23 -9.99 4.14
N PHE A 277 4.32 -9.31 4.48
CA PHE A 277 4.38 -8.39 5.60
C PHE A 277 4.82 -7.01 5.15
N ALA A 278 4.28 -5.96 5.77
CA ALA A 278 4.82 -4.61 5.63
C ALA A 278 4.63 -3.78 6.89
N ASN A 279 5.58 -2.89 7.14
CA ASN A 279 5.36 -1.74 8.00
C ASN A 279 4.70 -0.61 7.20
N VAL A 280 3.66 -0.02 7.79
CA VAL A 280 2.76 0.89 7.06
C VAL A 280 2.56 2.25 7.74
N GLU A 281 3.12 2.48 8.93
CA GLU A 281 3.06 3.80 9.57
C GLU A 281 4.24 4.66 9.14
N GLY A 282 4.07 5.99 9.15
CA GLY A 282 5.08 6.92 8.65
C GLY A 282 5.17 6.97 7.12
N THR A 283 4.03 6.84 6.44
CA THR A 283 3.92 6.84 4.97
C THR A 283 4.48 8.11 4.32
N GLN A 284 4.63 9.21 5.07
CA GLN A 284 5.22 10.45 4.56
C GLN A 284 6.70 10.31 4.17
N ALA A 285 7.38 9.27 4.64
CA ALA A 285 8.76 9.00 4.28
C ALA A 285 8.92 8.14 3.02
N TYR A 286 7.89 7.35 2.69
CA TYR A 286 7.90 6.37 1.59
C TYR A 286 8.30 7.03 0.25
N HIS A 287 9.22 6.40 -0.49
CA HIS A 287 9.79 6.89 -1.76
C HIS A 287 10.31 8.34 -1.70
N SER A 288 10.95 8.72 -0.59
CA SER A 288 11.44 10.09 -0.40
C SER A 288 12.79 10.12 0.31
N ARG A 289 13.48 11.27 0.25
CA ARG A 289 14.72 11.50 1.00
C ARG A 289 14.56 11.38 2.52
N LYS A 290 13.34 11.40 3.04
CA LYS A 290 13.06 11.29 4.48
C LYS A 290 13.21 9.86 5.00
N GLU A 291 13.39 8.90 4.10
CA GLU A 291 13.49 7.49 4.42
C GLU A 291 14.89 7.09 4.88
N THR A 292 15.39 7.76 5.92
CA THR A 292 16.76 7.60 6.40
C THR A 292 16.89 6.47 7.41
N VAL A 293 18.12 5.99 7.61
CA VAL A 293 18.45 4.95 8.61
C VAL A 293 17.96 5.33 10.01
N ASP A 294 18.09 6.59 10.40
CA ASP A 294 17.67 7.08 11.73
C ASP A 294 16.15 7.14 11.89
N ALA A 295 15.40 7.21 10.80
CA ALA A 295 13.95 7.26 10.83
C ALA A 295 13.32 5.87 11.04
N VAL A 296 14.04 4.79 10.73
CA VAL A 296 13.57 3.41 10.92
C VAL A 296 13.62 3.04 12.41
N SER A 297 12.49 2.62 12.99
CA SER A 297 12.41 2.23 14.41
C SER A 297 13.23 0.97 14.75
N ASN A 298 13.99 1.01 15.84
CA ASN A 298 14.71 -0.16 16.36
C ASN A 298 13.76 -1.30 16.80
N GLY A 299 12.61 -0.95 17.37
CA GLY A 299 11.61 -1.95 17.77
C GLY A 299 10.95 -2.61 16.56
N LEU A 300 10.81 -1.90 15.44
CA LEU A 300 10.33 -2.46 14.18
C LEU A 300 11.33 -3.48 13.62
N LEU A 301 12.62 -3.13 13.53
CA LEU A 301 13.67 -4.07 13.10
C LEU A 301 13.69 -5.32 13.98
N GLN A 302 13.57 -5.13 15.31
CA GLN A 302 13.49 -6.24 16.25
C GLN A 302 12.27 -7.14 15.97
N GLN A 303 11.08 -6.56 15.77
CA GLN A 303 9.87 -7.33 15.48
C GLN A 303 9.96 -8.07 14.14
N GLN A 304 10.48 -7.42 13.08
CA GLN A 304 10.70 -8.05 11.78
C GLN A 304 11.61 -9.27 11.91
N GLY A 305 12.78 -9.10 12.51
CA GLY A 305 13.75 -10.16 12.71
C GLY A 305 13.25 -11.31 13.58
N ASP A 306 12.65 -11.01 14.73
CA ASP A 306 12.10 -12.03 15.63
C ASP A 306 10.99 -12.84 14.94
N THR A 307 10.11 -12.17 14.20
CA THR A 307 9.02 -12.81 13.44
C THR A 307 9.57 -13.75 12.37
N LEU A 308 10.50 -13.27 11.53
CA LEU A 308 11.10 -14.07 10.46
C LEU A 308 11.89 -15.25 11.00
N LEU A 309 12.70 -15.04 12.04
CA LEU A 309 13.49 -16.10 12.66
C LEU A 309 12.59 -17.20 13.26
N ALA A 310 11.56 -16.82 14.02
CA ALA A 310 10.65 -17.75 14.68
C ALA A 310 9.84 -18.55 13.65
N LEU A 311 9.24 -17.87 12.67
CA LEU A 311 8.48 -18.53 11.60
C LEU A 311 9.36 -19.46 10.78
N THR A 312 10.57 -19.05 10.40
CA THR A 312 11.49 -19.89 9.63
C THR A 312 11.84 -21.17 10.38
N ARG A 313 12.17 -21.06 11.68
CA ARG A 313 12.47 -22.23 12.53
C ARG A 313 11.27 -23.14 12.71
N ARG A 314 10.05 -22.59 12.80
CA ARG A 314 8.83 -23.37 12.96
C ARG A 314 8.42 -24.08 11.68
N ILE A 315 8.33 -23.33 10.57
CA ILE A 315 7.88 -23.83 9.27
C ILE A 315 8.87 -24.85 8.71
N SER A 316 10.18 -24.64 8.88
CA SER A 316 11.18 -25.60 8.41
C SER A 316 11.09 -26.98 9.05
N ARG A 317 10.36 -27.13 10.17
CA ARG A 317 10.10 -28.43 10.80
C ARG A 317 8.89 -29.16 10.24
N GLU A 318 8.08 -28.52 9.41
CA GLU A 318 6.94 -29.16 8.75
C GLU A 318 7.46 -30.17 7.73
N ALA A 319 6.90 -31.38 7.72
CA ALA A 319 7.31 -32.45 6.80
C ALA A 319 6.94 -32.14 5.34
N SER A 320 5.88 -31.36 5.12
CA SER A 320 5.42 -30.90 3.82
C SER A 320 4.53 -29.69 3.99
N VAL A 321 4.33 -28.92 2.91
CA VAL A 321 3.37 -27.82 2.87
C VAL A 321 1.94 -28.39 2.91
N PRO A 322 1.12 -28.08 3.93
CA PRO A 322 -0.28 -28.52 3.98
C PRO A 322 -1.13 -27.92 2.84
N GLU A 323 -2.09 -28.68 2.35
CA GLU A 323 -3.05 -28.22 1.34
C GLU A 323 -4.31 -27.62 1.96
N GLY A 324 -4.87 -26.60 1.29
CA GLY A 324 -6.33 -26.44 1.23
C GLY A 324 -7.04 -25.80 2.42
N GLU A 325 -6.36 -24.97 3.24
CA GLU A 325 -7.04 -24.26 4.33
C GLU A 325 -7.20 -22.75 4.06
N GLU A 326 -8.43 -22.25 4.10
CA GLU A 326 -8.71 -20.81 4.10
C GLU A 326 -9.39 -20.41 5.42
N LEU A 327 -8.81 -19.41 6.08
CA LEU A 327 -9.30 -18.91 7.37
C LEU A 327 -9.80 -17.45 7.25
N ILE A 328 -10.83 -17.15 8.02
CA ILE A 328 -11.13 -15.78 8.46
C ILE A 328 -10.42 -15.58 9.78
N PHE A 329 -9.68 -14.49 9.91
CA PHE A 329 -8.86 -14.21 11.08
C PHE A 329 -8.72 -12.73 11.35
N PHE A 330 -8.53 -12.37 12.63
CA PHE A 330 -8.35 -11.00 13.08
C PHE A 330 -7.76 -10.99 14.50
N ASN A 331 -7.14 -9.87 14.86
CA ASN A 331 -6.72 -9.60 16.23
C ASN A 331 -7.90 -9.02 17.03
N ALA A 332 -8.13 -9.57 18.22
CA ALA A 332 -9.06 -9.06 19.23
C ALA A 332 -8.24 -8.70 20.49
N GLY A 333 -7.66 -7.49 20.49
CA GLY A 333 -6.58 -7.16 21.42
C GLY A 333 -5.35 -8.06 21.19
N PRO A 334 -4.78 -8.70 22.22
CA PRO A 334 -3.60 -9.56 22.08
C PRO A 334 -3.93 -10.96 21.53
N LEU A 335 -5.21 -11.32 21.39
CA LEU A 335 -5.63 -12.65 20.97
C LEU A 335 -5.90 -12.67 19.46
N ARG A 336 -5.40 -13.69 18.78
CA ARG A 336 -5.75 -13.96 17.39
C ARG A 336 -6.91 -14.95 17.33
N ILE A 337 -8.03 -14.52 16.74
CA ILE A 337 -9.18 -15.37 16.50
C ILE A 337 -9.15 -15.81 15.04
N HIS A 338 -9.41 -17.09 14.78
CA HIS A 338 -9.53 -17.62 13.43
C HIS A 338 -10.56 -18.74 13.32
N TYR A 339 -11.22 -18.86 12.16
CA TYR A 339 -12.16 -19.95 11.85
C TYR A 339 -12.24 -20.19 10.33
N PRO A 340 -12.72 -21.37 9.87
CA PRO A 340 -12.80 -21.68 8.45
C PRO A 340 -13.62 -20.65 7.67
N ARG A 341 -13.13 -20.25 6.48
CA ARG A 341 -13.83 -19.31 5.59
C ARG A 341 -15.24 -19.79 5.24
N SER A 342 -15.45 -21.11 5.12
CA SER A 342 -16.75 -21.71 4.82
C SER A 342 -17.85 -21.39 5.83
N TRP A 343 -17.49 -20.92 7.04
CA TRP A 343 -18.45 -20.53 8.07
C TRP A 343 -19.05 -19.13 7.85
N ALA A 344 -18.49 -18.31 6.96
CA ALA A 344 -18.94 -16.93 6.74
C ALA A 344 -20.44 -16.85 6.41
N VAL A 345 -20.88 -17.56 5.38
CA VAL A 345 -22.27 -17.55 4.92
C VAL A 345 -23.21 -18.23 5.92
N PRO A 346 -22.93 -19.45 6.44
CA PRO A 346 -23.76 -20.08 7.45
C PRO A 346 -23.98 -19.21 8.69
N LEU A 347 -22.92 -18.60 9.22
CA LEU A 347 -23.03 -17.73 10.39
C LEU A 347 -23.82 -16.45 10.07
N ALA A 348 -23.62 -15.84 8.89
CA ALA A 348 -24.40 -14.68 8.47
C ALA A 348 -25.89 -15.01 8.34
N VAL A 349 -26.24 -16.18 7.80
CA VAL A 349 -27.63 -16.67 7.71
C VAL A 349 -28.21 -16.91 9.10
N VAL A 350 -27.45 -17.53 10.01
CA VAL A 350 -27.89 -17.77 11.40
C VAL A 350 -28.17 -16.45 12.11
N TRP A 351 -27.23 -15.49 12.10
CA TRP A 351 -27.41 -14.21 12.78
C TRP A 351 -28.47 -13.33 12.10
N GLY A 352 -28.56 -13.37 10.77
CA GLY A 352 -29.63 -12.72 10.01
C GLY A 352 -31.01 -13.30 10.33
N GLY A 353 -31.13 -14.63 10.43
CA GLY A 353 -32.35 -15.32 10.84
C GLY A 353 -32.75 -15.00 12.28
N LEU A 354 -31.80 -15.00 13.22
CA LEU A 354 -32.04 -14.59 14.60
C LEU A 354 -32.44 -13.11 14.72
N PHE A 355 -31.88 -12.24 13.88
CA PHE A 355 -32.30 -10.84 13.80
C PHE A 355 -33.75 -10.71 13.32
N VAL A 356 -34.12 -11.41 12.24
CA VAL A 356 -35.51 -11.45 11.75
C VAL A 356 -36.45 -12.01 12.82
N PHE A 357 -36.05 -13.07 13.51
CA PHE A 357 -36.81 -13.65 14.62
C PHE A 357 -36.98 -12.65 15.78
N ALA A 358 -35.93 -11.90 16.15
CA ALA A 358 -36.02 -10.87 17.18
C ALA A 358 -37.03 -9.78 16.80
N ILE A 359 -37.00 -9.32 15.55
CA ILE A 359 -37.98 -8.35 15.00
C ILE A 359 -39.40 -8.93 15.06
N PHE A 360 -39.58 -10.17 14.62
CA PHE A 360 -40.89 -10.85 14.63
C PHE A 360 -41.46 -10.94 16.04
N ARG A 361 -40.65 -11.40 17.01
CA ARG A 361 -41.06 -11.49 18.42
C ARG A 361 -41.39 -10.13 19.03
N ALA A 362 -40.56 -9.11 18.78
CA ALA A 362 -40.81 -7.75 19.26
C ALA A 362 -42.10 -7.17 18.66
N ARG A 363 -42.41 -7.49 17.39
CA ARG A 363 -43.65 -7.10 16.73
C ARG A 363 -44.87 -7.82 17.32
N GLN A 364 -44.80 -9.13 17.55
CA GLN A 364 -45.90 -9.89 18.19
C GLN A 364 -46.25 -9.33 19.57
N ARG A 365 -45.24 -8.85 20.30
CA ARG A 365 -45.40 -8.21 21.62
C ARG A 365 -45.75 -6.72 21.56
N LYS A 366 -46.05 -6.17 20.38
CA LYS A 366 -46.34 -4.75 20.14
C LYS A 366 -45.25 -3.77 20.62
N GLN A 367 -43.99 -4.21 20.69
CA GLN A 367 -42.84 -3.41 21.15
C GLN A 367 -42.12 -2.66 20.01
N LEU A 368 -42.37 -3.05 18.77
CA LEU A 368 -41.72 -2.49 17.59
C LEU A 368 -42.71 -2.37 16.43
N ARG A 369 -42.65 -1.25 15.72
CA ARG A 369 -43.34 -1.06 14.44
C ARG A 369 -42.33 -1.13 13.30
N LEU A 370 -42.61 -1.97 12.30
CA LEU A 370 -41.68 -2.22 11.19
C LEU A 370 -41.35 -0.92 10.42
N TRP A 371 -42.36 -0.11 10.12
CA TRP A 371 -42.15 1.17 9.44
C TRP A 371 -41.29 2.15 10.26
N ALA A 372 -41.49 2.19 11.58
CA ALA A 372 -40.70 3.07 12.45
C ALA A 372 -39.23 2.62 12.51
N MET A 373 -38.98 1.31 12.61
CA MET A 373 -37.62 0.73 12.53
C MET A 373 -36.93 1.10 11.21
N LEU A 374 -37.60 0.92 10.06
CA LEU A 374 -37.04 1.25 8.76
C LEU A 374 -36.79 2.76 8.62
N ARG A 375 -37.68 3.60 9.17
CA ARG A 375 -37.46 5.04 9.26
C ARG A 375 -36.24 5.37 10.12
N GLU A 376 -36.06 4.73 11.28
CA GLU A 376 -34.85 4.95 12.10
C GLU A 376 -33.59 4.57 11.33
N SER A 377 -33.59 3.42 10.66
CA SER A 377 -32.49 2.98 9.80
C SER A 377 -32.18 4.03 8.72
N LEU A 378 -33.18 4.51 7.99
CA LEU A 378 -32.99 5.48 6.91
C LEU A 378 -32.47 6.82 7.44
N VAL A 379 -33.01 7.30 8.56
CA VAL A 379 -32.56 8.56 9.18
C VAL A 379 -31.12 8.45 9.67
N LEU A 380 -30.76 7.35 10.34
CA LEU A 380 -29.40 7.11 10.81
C LEU A 380 -28.40 7.03 9.64
N LEU A 381 -28.77 6.34 8.56
CA LEU A 381 -27.96 6.28 7.34
C LEU A 381 -27.82 7.64 6.66
N LEU A 382 -28.90 8.43 6.57
CA LEU A 382 -28.86 9.75 5.95
C LEU A 382 -27.99 10.72 6.77
N VAL A 383 -28.21 10.81 8.09
CA VAL A 383 -27.38 11.62 8.98
C VAL A 383 -25.94 11.15 8.91
N GLY A 384 -25.73 9.84 8.91
CA GLY A 384 -24.41 9.24 8.81
C GLY A 384 -23.68 9.57 7.51
N PHE A 385 -24.37 9.45 6.38
CA PHE A 385 -23.83 9.81 5.08
C PHE A 385 -23.51 11.31 5.00
N LEU A 386 -24.36 12.17 5.55
CA LEU A 386 -24.07 13.62 5.64
C LEU A 386 -22.86 13.89 6.54
N ALA A 387 -22.73 13.19 7.66
CA ALA A 387 -21.59 13.29 8.57
C ALA A 387 -20.28 12.85 7.91
N SER A 388 -20.26 11.69 7.23
CA SER A 388 -19.08 11.21 6.51
C SER A 388 -18.79 12.01 5.24
N SER A 389 -19.79 12.69 4.66
CA SER A 389 -19.58 13.66 3.57
C SER A 389 -18.74 14.85 4.02
N LEU A 390 -18.75 15.22 5.31
CA LEU A 390 -17.81 16.22 5.83
C LEU A 390 -16.35 15.77 5.64
N ALA A 391 -16.05 14.48 5.81
CA ALA A 391 -14.72 13.92 5.55
C ALA A 391 -14.32 14.06 4.07
N ARG A 392 -15.27 13.83 3.15
CA ARG A 392 -15.08 13.96 1.69
C ARG A 392 -14.74 15.39 1.28
N LEU A 393 -15.33 16.37 1.98
CA LEU A 393 -15.15 17.79 1.70
C LEU A 393 -13.96 18.41 2.45
N ALA A 394 -13.56 17.84 3.60
CA ALA A 394 -12.52 18.39 4.46
C ALA A 394 -11.18 18.55 3.74
N TRP A 395 -10.70 17.51 3.02
CA TRP A 395 -9.42 17.58 2.32
C TRP A 395 -9.42 18.58 1.14
N PRO A 396 -10.39 18.55 0.21
CA PRO A 396 -10.50 19.57 -0.83
C PRO A 396 -10.58 20.99 -0.28
N LEU A 397 -11.35 21.21 0.79
CA LEU A 397 -11.47 22.51 1.44
C LEU A 397 -10.14 22.96 2.04
N LEU A 398 -9.42 22.06 2.71
CA LEU A 398 -8.10 22.35 3.28
C LEU A 398 -7.09 22.75 2.20
N ARG A 399 -7.07 22.04 1.06
CA ARG A 399 -6.24 22.42 -0.10
C ARG A 399 -6.68 23.73 -0.76
N ALA A 400 -7.97 24.05 -0.70
CA ALA A 400 -8.48 25.32 -1.22
C ALA A 400 -7.99 26.49 -0.37
N LEU A 401 -8.07 26.35 0.96
CA LEU A 401 -7.71 27.39 1.94
C LEU A 401 -6.20 27.54 2.14
N GLN A 402 -5.43 26.46 2.05
CA GLN A 402 -3.98 26.45 2.23
C GLN A 402 -3.30 25.83 1.00
N PRO A 403 -2.86 26.66 0.02
CA PRO A 403 -2.22 26.23 -1.22
C PRO A 403 -0.97 25.35 -1.04
N GLY A 404 -0.27 25.41 0.10
CA GLY A 404 0.88 24.56 0.41
C GLY A 404 0.56 23.06 0.32
N PHE A 405 -0.66 22.65 0.68
CA PHE A 405 -1.09 21.26 0.54
C PHE A 405 -1.29 20.82 -0.93
N ARG A 406 -1.38 21.76 -1.87
CA ARG A 406 -1.42 21.44 -3.31
C ARG A 406 -0.06 21.00 -3.86
N ALA A 407 1.03 21.31 -3.16
CA ALA A 407 2.37 20.88 -3.53
C ALA A 407 2.70 19.44 -3.05
N LEU A 408 1.83 18.82 -2.25
CA LEU A 408 2.04 17.46 -1.74
C LEU A 408 1.43 16.43 -2.71
N SER A 409 2.25 15.54 -3.24
CA SER A 409 1.89 14.61 -4.33
C SER A 409 1.01 13.43 -3.91
N ARG A 410 1.09 12.98 -2.64
CA ARG A 410 0.40 11.77 -2.13
C ARG A 410 -0.88 12.04 -1.33
N SER A 411 -1.37 13.27 -1.32
CA SER A 411 -2.51 13.69 -0.49
C SER A 411 -2.36 13.29 0.98
N GLU A 412 -1.19 13.60 1.51
CA GLU A 412 -0.79 13.46 2.90
C GLU A 412 -0.41 14.84 3.46
N THR A 413 -0.28 14.94 4.78
CA THR A 413 0.20 16.14 5.45
C THR A 413 1.42 15.81 6.31
N GLN A 414 2.09 16.85 6.79
CA GLN A 414 3.15 16.72 7.80
C GLN A 414 2.67 16.05 9.10
N ASP A 415 1.36 16.07 9.38
CA ASP A 415 0.75 15.46 10.56
C ASP A 415 -0.66 14.97 10.21
N ASN A 416 -0.73 13.77 9.62
CA ASN A 416 -1.99 13.13 9.23
C ASN A 416 -2.91 12.95 10.44
N SER A 417 -2.34 12.77 11.65
CA SER A 417 -3.10 12.48 12.86
C SER A 417 -4.07 13.60 13.24
N ARG A 418 -3.67 14.87 13.07
CA ARG A 418 -4.57 16.03 13.32
C ARG A 418 -5.76 16.05 12.37
N PHE A 419 -5.51 15.77 11.09
CA PHE A 419 -6.57 15.71 10.08
C PHE A 419 -7.54 14.56 10.38
N ILE A 420 -7.01 13.37 10.62
CA ILE A 420 -7.79 12.17 10.94
C ILE A 420 -8.64 12.41 12.20
N LEU A 421 -8.03 12.91 13.27
CA LEU A 421 -8.74 13.19 14.53
C LEU A 421 -9.83 14.24 14.33
N ALA A 422 -9.59 15.29 13.56
CA ALA A 422 -10.61 16.28 13.26
C ALA A 422 -11.81 15.68 12.52
N VAL A 423 -11.55 14.86 11.50
CA VAL A 423 -12.60 14.16 10.74
C VAL A 423 -13.39 13.21 11.63
N VAL A 424 -12.72 12.40 12.47
CA VAL A 424 -13.37 11.51 13.44
C VAL A 424 -14.26 12.30 14.39
N LEU A 425 -13.76 13.41 14.96
CA LEU A 425 -14.53 14.26 15.87
C LEU A 425 -15.74 14.90 15.19
N TRP A 426 -15.63 15.31 13.92
CA TRP A 426 -16.75 15.86 13.16
C TRP A 426 -17.82 14.82 12.84
N VAL A 427 -17.42 13.62 12.42
CA VAL A 427 -18.36 12.51 12.23
C VAL A 427 -19.06 12.18 13.54
N MET A 428 -18.31 12.10 14.64
CA MET A 428 -18.86 11.85 15.96
C MET A 428 -19.83 12.96 16.41
N ALA A 429 -19.48 14.22 16.19
CA ALA A 429 -20.32 15.37 16.54
C ALA A 429 -21.63 15.40 15.75
N ALA A 430 -21.56 15.24 14.42
CA ALA A 430 -22.73 15.23 13.55
C ALA A 430 -23.68 14.07 13.89
N MET A 431 -23.12 12.89 14.15
CA MET A 431 -23.90 11.74 14.62
C MET A 431 -24.49 11.98 16.01
N GLY A 432 -23.74 12.58 16.94
CA GLY A 432 -24.22 12.93 18.27
C GLY A 432 -25.43 13.88 18.23
N VAL A 433 -25.39 14.89 17.37
CA VAL A 433 -26.55 15.79 17.13
C VAL A 433 -27.73 15.02 16.56
N GLY A 434 -27.52 14.21 15.52
CA GLY A 434 -28.59 13.41 14.93
C GLY A 434 -29.25 12.47 15.92
N LEU A 435 -28.45 11.76 16.71
CA LEU A 435 -28.93 10.90 17.80
C LEU A 435 -29.70 11.69 18.85
N TYR A 436 -29.22 12.87 19.26
CA TYR A 436 -29.92 13.71 20.23
C TYR A 436 -31.32 14.14 19.75
N LEU A 437 -31.49 14.38 18.44
CA LEU A 437 -32.81 14.62 17.84
C LEU A 437 -33.71 13.38 17.88
N ARG A 438 -33.12 12.18 17.89
CA ARG A 438 -33.81 10.89 18.06
C ARG A 438 -33.96 10.44 19.51
N ARG A 439 -33.58 11.24 20.52
CA ARG A 439 -33.64 10.83 21.95
C ARG A 439 -35.01 10.39 22.46
N ARG A 440 -36.08 10.77 21.75
CA ARG A 440 -37.47 10.38 22.07
C ARG A 440 -37.94 9.13 21.33
N ALA A 441 -37.14 8.59 20.41
CA ALA A 441 -37.47 7.36 19.70
C ALA A 441 -37.47 6.16 20.67
N PRO A 442 -38.36 5.17 20.46
CA PRO A 442 -38.31 3.90 21.19
C PRO A 442 -36.96 3.21 21.05
N VAL A 443 -36.40 2.73 22.17
CA VAL A 443 -35.10 2.02 22.21
C VAL A 443 -35.07 0.85 21.25
N MET A 444 -36.14 0.05 21.22
CA MET A 444 -36.23 -1.12 20.35
C MET A 444 -36.23 -0.75 18.87
N GLU A 445 -36.97 0.30 18.48
CA GLU A 445 -37.04 0.77 17.08
C GLU A 445 -35.68 1.32 16.63
N LEU A 446 -34.99 2.08 17.50
CA LEU A 446 -33.66 2.63 17.20
C LEU A 446 -32.57 1.56 17.17
N ALA A 447 -32.57 0.62 18.12
CA ALA A 447 -31.63 -0.49 18.19
C ALA A 447 -31.76 -1.43 16.97
N ALA A 448 -33.00 -1.85 16.66
CA ALA A 448 -33.26 -2.68 15.49
C ALA A 448 -32.97 -1.92 14.19
N GLY A 449 -33.31 -0.62 14.12
CA GLY A 449 -33.00 0.25 12.98
C GLY A 449 -31.50 0.38 12.71
N GLY A 450 -30.67 0.48 13.77
CA GLY A 450 -29.21 0.46 13.65
C GLY A 450 -28.63 -0.87 13.16
N CYS A 451 -29.31 -1.99 13.46
CA CYS A 451 -28.90 -3.33 13.03
C CYS A 451 -29.26 -3.64 11.57
N VAL A 452 -30.26 -2.97 10.97
CA VAL A 452 -30.68 -3.20 9.57
C VAL A 452 -29.53 -3.08 8.57
N PRO A 453 -28.78 -1.95 8.50
CA PRO A 453 -27.68 -1.83 7.54
C PRO A 453 -26.57 -2.85 7.82
N TRP A 454 -26.32 -3.16 9.10
CA TRP A 454 -25.34 -4.17 9.49
C TRP A 454 -25.72 -5.57 9.04
N ALA A 455 -26.99 -5.96 9.18
CA ALA A 455 -27.48 -7.26 8.72
C ALA A 455 -27.38 -7.40 7.19
N VAL A 456 -27.76 -6.37 6.45
CA VAL A 456 -27.66 -6.36 4.98
C VAL A 456 -26.21 -6.44 4.52
N ILE A 457 -25.33 -5.59 5.08
CA ILE A 457 -23.90 -5.57 4.74
C ILE A 457 -23.24 -6.88 5.16
N CYS A 458 -23.56 -7.43 6.33
CA CYS A 458 -23.02 -8.70 6.81
C CYS A 458 -23.28 -9.83 5.82
N ILE A 459 -24.52 -9.98 5.33
CA ILE A 459 -24.87 -11.00 4.34
C ILE A 459 -24.12 -10.75 3.02
N ALA A 460 -24.19 -9.52 2.49
CA ALA A 460 -23.54 -9.18 1.22
C ALA A 460 -22.03 -9.40 1.25
N VAL A 461 -21.36 -8.94 2.30
CA VAL A 461 -19.91 -9.09 2.51
C VAL A 461 -19.54 -10.55 2.74
N SER A 462 -20.35 -11.32 3.47
CA SER A 462 -20.06 -12.75 3.70
C SER A 462 -20.09 -13.58 2.41
N ILE A 463 -20.74 -13.09 1.35
CA ILE A 463 -20.78 -13.71 0.03
C ILE A 463 -19.66 -13.16 -0.87
N VAL A 464 -19.59 -11.83 -1.02
CA VAL A 464 -18.72 -11.17 -2.00
C VAL A 464 -17.28 -11.01 -1.50
N LEU A 465 -17.10 -10.82 -0.20
CA LEU A 465 -15.82 -10.55 0.45
C LEU A 465 -15.72 -11.27 1.81
N PRO A 466 -15.71 -12.61 1.85
CA PRO A 466 -15.82 -13.36 3.12
C PRO A 466 -14.76 -13.01 4.16
N GLY A 467 -13.55 -12.61 3.73
CA GLY A 467 -12.46 -12.15 4.61
C GLY A 467 -12.81 -10.91 5.44
N ALA A 468 -13.77 -10.10 5.00
CA ALA A 468 -14.28 -8.95 5.74
C ALA A 468 -15.50 -9.26 6.63
N SER A 469 -16.07 -10.47 6.54
CA SER A 469 -17.32 -10.82 7.24
C SER A 469 -17.23 -10.68 8.76
N ALA A 470 -16.09 -11.01 9.37
CA ALA A 470 -15.88 -10.93 10.81
C ALA A 470 -16.16 -9.53 11.39
N LEU A 471 -15.81 -8.47 10.66
CA LEU A 471 -16.05 -7.09 11.08
C LEU A 471 -17.54 -6.80 11.26
N PHE A 472 -18.42 -7.44 10.49
CA PHE A 472 -19.87 -7.21 10.53
C PHE A 472 -20.61 -8.25 11.35
N LEU A 473 -20.15 -9.51 11.29
CA LEU A 473 -20.81 -10.66 11.89
C LEU A 473 -20.81 -10.61 13.42
N TRP A 474 -19.65 -10.41 14.05
CA TRP A 474 -19.56 -10.46 15.52
C TRP A 474 -20.20 -9.25 16.20
N PRO A 475 -20.07 -8.01 15.69
CA PRO A 475 -20.83 -6.88 16.22
C PRO A 475 -22.34 -7.04 16.06
N LEU A 476 -22.81 -7.55 14.91
CA LEU A 476 -24.23 -7.83 14.70
C LEU A 476 -24.72 -8.90 15.68
N ALA A 477 -23.96 -9.98 15.88
CA ALA A 477 -24.28 -11.04 16.84
C ALA A 477 -24.50 -10.48 18.25
N GLY A 478 -23.58 -9.64 18.74
CA GLY A 478 -23.70 -8.97 20.03
C GLY A 478 -25.00 -8.17 20.16
N MET A 479 -25.36 -7.40 19.13
CA MET A 479 -26.60 -6.61 19.13
C MET A 479 -27.86 -7.46 18.97
N VAL A 480 -27.83 -8.53 18.18
CA VAL A 480 -28.98 -9.44 18.02
C VAL A 480 -29.30 -10.13 19.34
N LEU A 481 -28.29 -10.59 20.07
CA LEU A 481 -28.48 -11.15 21.42
C LEU A 481 -29.10 -10.13 22.37
N LEU A 482 -28.64 -8.87 22.31
CA LEU A 482 -29.22 -7.78 23.08
C LEU A 482 -30.68 -7.49 22.69
N LEU A 483 -31.01 -7.49 21.39
CA LEU A 483 -32.38 -7.32 20.90
C LEU A 483 -33.31 -8.46 21.35
N LEU A 484 -32.84 -9.70 21.32
CA LEU A 484 -33.59 -10.85 21.83
C LEU A 484 -33.87 -10.72 23.33
N TRP A 485 -32.88 -10.28 24.11
CA TRP A 485 -33.03 -10.00 25.53
C TRP A 485 -34.01 -8.84 25.78
N LEU A 486 -33.87 -7.73 25.06
CA LEU A 486 -34.80 -6.60 25.14
C LEU A 486 -36.23 -7.04 24.76
N GLY A 487 -36.38 -7.88 23.74
CA GLY A 487 -37.67 -8.39 23.28
C GLY A 487 -38.28 -9.46 24.21
N SER A 488 -37.47 -10.05 25.09
CA SER A 488 -37.95 -10.97 26.13
C SER A 488 -38.57 -10.21 27.32
N ARG A 489 -38.13 -8.97 27.56
CA ARG A 489 -38.69 -8.06 28.56
C ARG A 489 -40.08 -7.59 28.12
N GLY A 490 -40.98 -7.33 29.08
CA GLY A 490 -42.29 -6.72 28.81
C GLY A 490 -42.18 -5.21 28.56
N MET A 491 -43.26 -4.45 28.80
CA MET A 491 -43.22 -2.97 28.76
C MET A 491 -42.60 -2.34 30.02
N GLU A 492 -42.02 -3.17 30.90
CA GLU A 492 -41.41 -2.75 32.15
C GLU A 492 -40.20 -1.82 31.92
N PRO A 493 -39.92 -0.88 32.83
CA PRO A 493 -38.72 -0.06 32.78
C PRO A 493 -37.45 -0.91 32.71
N LEU A 494 -36.46 -0.47 31.94
CA LEU A 494 -35.19 -1.18 31.85
C LEU A 494 -34.48 -1.15 33.21
N PRO A 495 -34.07 -2.31 33.75
CA PRO A 495 -33.40 -2.40 35.04
C PRO A 495 -31.96 -1.86 34.94
N GLN A 496 -31.36 -1.43 36.04
CA GLN A 496 -30.06 -0.73 36.05
C GLN A 496 -28.90 -1.47 35.36
N TRP A 497 -28.98 -2.79 35.22
CA TRP A 497 -27.98 -3.63 34.55
C TRP A 497 -28.12 -3.72 33.02
N HIS A 498 -29.11 -3.07 32.39
CA HIS A 498 -29.14 -2.97 30.92
C HIS A 498 -27.88 -2.28 30.35
N VAL A 499 -27.23 -1.48 31.18
CA VAL A 499 -26.05 -0.68 30.92
C VAL A 499 -24.81 -1.52 30.58
N PRO A 500 -24.33 -2.39 31.48
CA PRO A 500 -23.22 -3.27 31.17
C PRO A 500 -23.58 -4.23 30.03
N LEU A 501 -24.86 -4.56 29.80
CA LEU A 501 -25.26 -5.37 28.65
C LEU A 501 -25.08 -4.65 27.31
N TRP A 502 -25.34 -3.33 27.23
CA TRP A 502 -24.97 -2.54 26.04
C TRP A 502 -23.46 -2.55 25.82
N GLY A 503 -22.67 -2.38 26.88
CA GLY A 503 -21.21 -2.47 26.81
C GLY A 503 -20.74 -3.84 26.32
N LEU A 504 -21.33 -4.92 26.84
CA LEU A 504 -21.02 -6.30 26.46
C LEU A 504 -21.40 -6.58 25.00
N ALA A 505 -22.59 -6.13 24.56
CA ALA A 505 -23.03 -6.26 23.18
C ALA A 505 -22.12 -5.47 22.21
N ALA A 506 -21.60 -4.33 22.66
CA ALA A 506 -20.68 -3.49 21.89
C ALA A 506 -19.25 -4.05 21.82
N LEU A 507 -18.87 -4.94 22.75
CA LEU A 507 -17.49 -5.41 22.90
C LEU A 507 -16.86 -5.92 21.59
N PRO A 508 -17.52 -6.75 20.76
CA PRO A 508 -16.95 -7.16 19.48
C PRO A 508 -16.65 -5.99 18.54
N LEU A 509 -17.52 -4.96 18.52
CA LEU A 509 -17.27 -3.77 17.71
C LEU A 509 -16.06 -2.99 18.23
N LEU A 510 -15.96 -2.83 19.54
CA LEU A 510 -14.86 -2.10 20.19
C LEU A 510 -13.51 -2.82 20.06
N LEU A 511 -13.51 -4.14 19.92
CA LEU A 511 -12.29 -4.93 19.69
C LEU A 511 -11.82 -4.90 18.22
N LEU A 512 -12.75 -4.77 17.26
CA LEU A 512 -12.45 -4.89 15.83
C LEU A 512 -12.31 -3.54 15.13
N LEU A 513 -13.29 -2.66 15.32
CA LEU A 513 -13.41 -1.45 14.52
C LEU A 513 -12.26 -0.46 14.74
N PRO A 514 -11.78 -0.17 15.96
CA PRO A 514 -10.72 0.82 16.16
C PRO A 514 -9.43 0.48 15.42
N ASN A 515 -9.00 -0.78 15.43
CA ASN A 515 -7.81 -1.22 14.71
C ASN A 515 -8.00 -1.08 13.18
N VAL A 516 -9.16 -1.53 12.66
CA VAL A 516 -9.49 -1.37 11.23
C VAL A 516 -9.50 0.10 10.82
N LEU A 517 -10.08 0.99 11.64
CA LEU A 517 -10.09 2.42 11.38
C LEU A 517 -8.66 2.99 11.39
N ALA A 518 -7.86 2.67 12.41
CA ALA A 518 -6.48 3.11 12.51
C ALA A 518 -5.68 2.69 11.27
N THR A 519 -5.71 1.41 10.89
CA THR A 519 -5.02 0.92 9.69
C THR A 519 -5.53 1.61 8.44
N PHE A 520 -6.85 1.74 8.23
CA PHE A 520 -7.40 2.36 7.02
C PHE A 520 -7.12 3.86 6.91
N TYR A 521 -7.15 4.60 8.02
CA TYR A 521 -6.74 6.01 8.03
C TYR A 521 -5.25 6.19 7.77
N THR A 522 -4.41 5.21 8.13
CA THR A 522 -2.97 5.24 7.86
C THR A 522 -2.64 4.88 6.42
N VAL A 523 -3.23 3.82 5.86
CA VAL A 523 -2.82 3.29 4.54
C VAL A 523 -3.51 3.96 3.35
N LEU A 524 -4.67 4.57 3.57
CA LEU A 524 -5.41 5.28 2.51
C LEU A 524 -5.01 6.76 2.49
N PRO A 525 -4.87 7.37 1.30
CA PRO A 525 -4.62 8.80 1.19
C PRO A 525 -5.77 9.60 1.81
N LEU A 526 -5.51 10.83 2.28
CA LEU A 526 -6.51 11.64 2.99
C LEU A 526 -7.75 11.97 2.15
N GLU A 527 -7.61 11.99 0.82
CA GLU A 527 -8.74 12.09 -0.12
C GLU A 527 -9.79 10.99 0.06
N ARG A 528 -9.36 9.82 0.56
CA ARG A 528 -10.20 8.64 0.80
C ARG A 528 -10.56 8.47 2.28
N ALA A 529 -10.26 9.46 3.15
CA ALA A 529 -10.61 9.43 4.57
C ALA A 529 -12.11 9.21 4.83
N ALA A 530 -12.97 9.46 3.84
CA ALA A 530 -14.38 9.14 3.91
C ALA A 530 -14.69 7.64 4.04
N VAL A 531 -13.85 6.76 3.49
CA VAL A 531 -14.06 5.29 3.55
C VAL A 531 -14.01 4.78 5.00
N PRO A 532 -12.96 5.01 5.79
CA PRO A 532 -12.97 4.68 7.21
C PRO A 532 -14.01 5.50 7.99
N SER A 533 -14.35 6.72 7.57
CA SER A 533 -15.41 7.52 8.20
C SER A 533 -16.81 6.90 8.04
N ASP A 534 -17.08 6.28 6.88
CA ASP A 534 -18.32 5.54 6.63
C ASP A 534 -18.41 4.29 7.53
N LEU A 535 -17.30 3.59 7.79
CA LEU A 535 -17.24 2.48 8.74
C LEU A 535 -17.45 2.93 10.19
N LEU A 536 -16.83 4.05 10.59
CA LEU A 536 -17.05 4.67 11.90
C LEU A 536 -18.52 5.02 12.09
N MET A 537 -19.13 5.63 11.08
CA MET A 537 -20.54 5.97 11.04
C MET A 537 -21.45 4.74 11.17
N LEU A 538 -21.15 3.65 10.46
CA LEU A 538 -21.88 2.39 10.63
C LEU A 538 -21.75 1.87 12.07
N GLY A 539 -20.55 1.89 12.65
CA GLY A 539 -20.31 1.46 14.04
C GLY A 539 -21.15 2.26 15.04
N ILE A 540 -21.21 3.58 14.83
CA ILE A 540 -22.07 4.48 15.60
C ILE A 540 -23.56 4.11 15.47
N CYS A 541 -24.04 3.82 14.26
CA CYS A 541 -25.44 3.44 14.06
C CYS A 541 -25.80 2.17 14.82
N LEU A 542 -24.89 1.20 14.88
CA LEU A 542 -25.07 -0.03 15.66
C LEU A 542 -25.18 0.27 17.17
N LEU A 543 -24.40 1.25 17.65
CA LEU A 543 -24.35 1.67 19.05
C LEU A 543 -25.32 2.80 19.43
N ALA A 544 -26.20 3.22 18.52
CA ALA A 544 -27.02 4.42 18.65
C ALA A 544 -27.75 4.55 20.00
N PRO A 545 -28.44 3.51 20.53
CA PRO A 545 -29.11 3.60 21.82
C PRO A 545 -28.14 3.67 23.00
N GLY A 546 -27.04 2.92 22.95
CA GLY A 546 -26.00 2.91 23.99
C GLY A 546 -25.31 4.27 24.11
N TRP A 547 -25.04 4.93 22.98
CA TRP A 547 -24.42 6.26 22.97
C TRP A 547 -25.34 7.34 23.56
N LEU A 548 -26.62 7.34 23.19
CA LEU A 548 -27.62 8.23 23.79
C LEU A 548 -27.71 8.05 25.31
N TRP A 549 -27.62 6.79 25.76
CA TRP A 549 -27.71 6.45 27.16
C TRP A 549 -26.47 6.92 27.96
N LEU A 550 -25.26 6.75 27.41
CA LEU A 550 -24.01 7.20 28.03
C LEU A 550 -23.92 8.72 28.15
N ALA A 551 -24.23 9.44 27.06
CA ALA A 551 -24.06 10.91 27.02
C ALA A 551 -25.26 11.69 27.57
N GLY A 552 -26.46 11.11 27.53
CA GLY A 552 -27.69 11.71 28.05
C GLY A 552 -27.93 13.14 27.54
N ARG A 553 -28.24 14.06 28.46
CA ARG A 553 -28.47 15.50 28.14
C ARG A 553 -27.19 16.28 27.82
N GLY A 554 -26.01 15.71 28.10
CA GLY A 554 -24.72 16.31 27.76
C GLY A 554 -24.33 16.14 26.28
N LEU A 555 -25.03 15.28 25.53
CA LEU A 555 -24.68 14.94 24.15
C LEU A 555 -24.55 16.15 23.21
N PRO A 556 -25.41 17.19 23.24
CA PRO A 556 -25.24 18.38 22.41
C PRO A 556 -23.98 19.17 22.75
N TRP A 557 -23.67 19.32 24.04
CA TRP A 557 -22.47 20.02 24.50
C TRP A 557 -21.20 19.26 24.12
N ALA A 558 -21.20 17.94 24.31
CA ALA A 558 -20.09 17.09 23.86
C ALA A 558 -19.91 17.15 22.34
N SER A 559 -21.01 17.15 21.57
CA SER A 559 -20.97 17.27 20.11
C SER A 559 -20.44 18.64 19.66
N GLY A 560 -20.88 19.72 20.31
CA GLY A 560 -20.38 21.07 20.05
C GLY A 560 -18.89 21.21 20.38
N GLY A 561 -18.46 20.66 21.53
CA GLY A 561 -17.05 20.63 21.92
C GLY A 561 -16.18 19.82 20.94
N ALA A 562 -16.64 18.65 20.52
CA ALA A 562 -15.95 17.84 19.51
C ALA A 562 -15.86 18.56 18.16
N ALA A 563 -16.92 19.23 17.71
CA ALA A 563 -16.92 20.01 16.47
C ALA A 563 -15.91 21.17 16.52
N LEU A 564 -15.89 21.92 17.64
CA LEU A 564 -14.95 23.03 17.86
C LEU A 564 -13.50 22.55 17.96
N LEU A 565 -13.25 21.44 18.67
CA LEU A 565 -11.91 20.85 18.76
C LEU A 565 -11.44 20.37 17.38
N GLY A 566 -12.31 19.69 16.62
CA GLY A 566 -11.99 19.26 15.25
C GLY A 566 -11.67 20.44 14.34
N LEU A 567 -12.42 21.55 14.43
CA LEU A 567 -12.12 22.77 13.71
C LEU A 567 -10.76 23.35 14.13
N GLY A 568 -10.48 23.42 15.44
CA GLY A 568 -9.20 23.88 15.98
C GLY A 568 -8.00 23.06 15.48
N LEU A 569 -8.16 21.74 15.38
CA LEU A 569 -7.14 20.84 14.82
C LEU A 569 -6.87 21.10 13.34
N LEU A 570 -7.91 21.32 12.53
CA LEU A 570 -7.73 21.65 11.10
C LEU A 570 -7.13 23.04 10.90
N VAL A 571 -7.54 24.03 11.69
CA VAL A 571 -6.95 25.37 11.67
C VAL A 571 -5.47 25.29 12.09
N SER A 572 -5.16 24.56 13.16
CA SER A 572 -3.79 24.32 13.59
C SER A 572 -2.95 23.65 12.51
N LEU A 573 -3.50 22.66 11.80
CA LEU A 573 -2.84 21.99 10.70
C LEU A 573 -2.60 22.93 9.51
N ALA A 574 -3.59 23.73 9.12
CA ALA A 574 -3.46 24.71 8.05
C ALA A 574 -2.45 25.82 8.37
N VAL A 575 -2.53 26.41 9.56
CA VAL A 575 -1.60 27.47 10.02
C VAL A 575 -0.19 26.92 10.20
N GLY A 576 -0.07 25.67 10.65
CA GLY A 576 1.21 25.01 10.84
C GLY A 576 1.88 24.54 9.55
N GLN A 577 1.19 24.53 8.41
CA GLN A 577 1.76 24.02 7.16
C GLN A 577 2.87 24.93 6.64
N ARG A 578 4.10 24.41 6.66
CA ARG A 578 5.31 25.07 6.17
C ARG A 578 6.26 24.05 5.56
N PHE A 579 7.18 24.55 4.75
CA PHE A 579 8.27 23.75 4.19
C PHE A 579 9.58 24.20 4.85
N ASP A 580 10.35 23.22 5.31
CA ASP A 580 11.66 23.39 5.94
C ASP A 580 12.47 22.09 5.77
N ALA A 581 13.71 22.04 6.27
CA ALA A 581 14.57 20.86 6.13
C ALA A 581 13.98 19.57 6.73
N ARG A 582 13.05 19.64 7.68
CA ARG A 582 12.40 18.46 8.30
C ARG A 582 11.14 18.05 7.54
N THR A 583 10.45 19.01 6.95
CA THR A 583 9.27 18.79 6.09
C THR A 583 9.48 19.43 4.72
N PRO A 584 10.40 18.88 3.91
CA PRO A 584 10.74 19.47 2.62
C PRO A 584 9.58 19.33 1.63
N ARG A 585 9.49 20.29 0.73
CA ARG A 585 8.53 20.35 -0.36
C ARG A 585 8.91 19.38 -1.48
N PRO A 586 8.04 18.46 -1.91
CA PRO A 586 8.25 17.70 -3.13
C PRO A 586 8.27 18.65 -4.34
N THR A 587 9.35 18.64 -5.11
CA THR A 587 9.46 19.40 -6.36
C THR A 587 10.17 18.58 -7.42
N GLY A 588 9.62 18.56 -8.63
CA GLY A 588 10.08 17.78 -9.77
C GLY A 588 10.77 18.65 -10.83
N LEU A 589 11.96 18.25 -11.29
CA LEU A 589 12.67 18.90 -12.39
C LEU A 589 13.27 17.87 -13.37
N LEU A 590 13.00 18.05 -14.65
CA LEU A 590 13.51 17.22 -15.75
C LEU A 590 14.19 18.12 -16.79
N TYR A 591 15.36 17.72 -17.24
CA TYR A 591 16.06 18.29 -18.39
C TYR A 591 15.72 17.46 -19.64
N LEU A 592 14.90 18.02 -20.52
CA LEU A 592 14.42 17.34 -21.72
C LEU A 592 15.17 17.86 -22.95
N VAL A 593 15.81 16.96 -23.70
CA VAL A 593 16.55 17.27 -24.92
C VAL A 593 15.89 16.59 -26.12
N ASP A 594 15.67 17.35 -27.18
CA ASP A 594 15.38 16.84 -28.51
C ASP A 594 16.68 16.88 -29.32
N ALA A 595 17.27 15.70 -29.53
CA ALA A 595 18.56 15.60 -30.20
C ALA A 595 18.47 15.83 -31.72
N ASP A 596 17.30 15.65 -32.33
CA ASP A 596 17.11 15.89 -33.77
C ASP A 596 16.92 17.39 -34.04
N ALA A 597 16.12 18.08 -33.23
CA ALA A 597 15.93 19.52 -33.30
C ALA A 597 17.06 20.33 -32.65
N ARG A 598 17.95 19.68 -31.89
CA ARG A 598 19.00 20.29 -31.06
C ARG A 598 18.46 21.37 -30.12
N THR A 599 17.35 21.06 -29.46
CA THR A 599 16.73 21.96 -28.48
C THR A 599 16.67 21.30 -27.11
N ALA A 600 16.67 22.12 -26.06
CA ALA A 600 16.50 21.65 -24.70
C ALA A 600 15.46 22.47 -23.95
N ARG A 601 14.76 21.83 -23.01
CA ARG A 601 13.75 22.46 -22.15
C ARG A 601 13.90 21.97 -20.72
N TRP A 602 13.68 22.89 -19.78
CA TRP A 602 13.37 22.54 -18.39
C TRP A 602 11.90 22.19 -18.31
N VAL A 603 11.58 21.10 -17.62
CA VAL A 603 10.21 20.65 -17.39
C VAL A 603 10.03 20.37 -15.91
N SER A 604 8.91 20.83 -15.35
CA SER A 604 8.55 20.59 -13.94
C SER A 604 7.13 20.05 -13.83
N SER A 605 6.98 19.02 -13.00
CA SER A 605 5.70 18.42 -12.60
C SER A 605 5.00 19.15 -11.45
N ASP A 606 5.62 20.23 -10.94
CA ASP A 606 5.12 20.97 -9.80
C ASP A 606 3.72 21.54 -10.04
N PRO A 607 2.73 21.25 -9.18
CA PRO A 607 1.40 21.86 -9.28
C PRO A 607 1.46 23.39 -9.11
N VAL A 608 2.42 23.86 -8.31
CA VAL A 608 2.71 25.27 -8.01
C VAL A 608 4.23 25.42 -8.01
N LEU A 609 4.79 26.39 -8.73
CA LEU A 609 6.24 26.64 -8.76
C LEU A 609 6.75 27.32 -7.49
N ASN A 610 7.94 26.94 -7.02
CA ASN A 610 8.70 27.60 -5.96
C ASN A 610 9.87 28.42 -6.53
N ASP A 611 10.61 29.13 -5.68
CA ASP A 611 11.71 29.99 -6.12
C ASP A 611 12.83 29.20 -6.82
N TRP A 612 13.11 27.99 -6.33
CA TRP A 612 14.09 27.09 -6.96
C TRP A 612 13.67 26.70 -8.38
N THR A 613 12.48 26.14 -8.59
CA THR A 613 11.99 25.77 -9.94
C THR A 613 11.82 26.98 -10.86
N ARG A 614 11.42 28.16 -10.35
CA ARG A 614 11.37 29.41 -11.11
C ARG A 614 12.74 29.86 -11.59
N ALA A 615 13.80 29.63 -10.82
CA ALA A 615 15.16 29.96 -11.26
C ALA A 615 15.58 29.18 -12.52
N TYR A 616 15.09 27.95 -12.69
CA TYR A 616 15.32 27.15 -13.91
C TYR A 616 14.36 27.55 -15.04
N LEU A 617 13.09 27.81 -14.71
CA LEU A 617 12.03 28.05 -15.68
C LEU A 617 11.94 29.52 -16.17
N GLY A 618 12.61 30.45 -15.50
CA GLY A 618 12.58 31.88 -15.84
C GLY A 618 11.25 32.56 -15.51
N GLY A 619 11.03 33.74 -16.10
CA GLY A 619 9.92 34.64 -15.76
C GLY A 619 8.58 34.34 -16.43
N ASP A 620 8.56 33.61 -17.55
CA ASP A 620 7.35 33.33 -18.34
C ASP A 620 7.28 31.84 -18.80
N PRO A 621 7.21 30.89 -17.85
CA PRO A 621 7.09 29.48 -18.22
C PRO A 621 5.71 29.15 -18.78
N LYS A 622 5.69 28.26 -19.78
CA LYS A 622 4.45 27.75 -20.35
C LYS A 622 3.96 26.53 -19.59
N ARG A 623 2.64 26.32 -19.58
CA ARG A 623 2.01 25.13 -18.99
C ARG A 623 1.22 24.37 -20.04
N GLU A 624 1.78 23.28 -20.53
CA GLU A 624 1.25 22.51 -21.67
C GLU A 624 1.56 21.01 -21.54
N ALA A 625 0.85 20.18 -22.29
CA ALA A 625 1.18 18.76 -22.40
C ALA A 625 2.45 18.59 -23.26
N MET A 626 3.29 17.61 -22.92
CA MET A 626 4.54 17.33 -23.63
C MET A 626 4.45 15.99 -24.35
N ASP A 627 4.47 16.02 -25.68
CA ASP A 627 4.41 14.78 -26.48
C ASP A 627 5.59 13.85 -26.19
N ALA A 628 6.74 14.40 -25.81
CA ALA A 628 7.96 13.66 -25.46
C ALA A 628 7.89 12.93 -24.10
N LEU A 629 6.80 13.13 -23.32
CA LEU A 629 6.53 12.46 -22.04
C LEU A 629 5.17 11.71 -22.12
N PRO A 630 5.02 10.74 -23.04
CA PRO A 630 3.73 10.09 -23.30
C PRO A 630 3.18 9.26 -22.13
N GLU A 631 4.04 8.81 -21.21
CA GLU A 631 3.67 8.00 -20.05
C GLU A 631 3.02 8.80 -18.91
N VAL A 632 3.29 10.11 -18.80
CA VAL A 632 2.73 10.94 -17.73
C VAL A 632 1.74 11.95 -18.28
N LYS A 633 0.57 12.05 -17.65
CA LYS A 633 -0.45 13.03 -18.04
C LYS A 633 -0.05 14.43 -17.57
N GLY A 634 0.17 15.33 -18.53
CA GLY A 634 0.34 16.77 -18.30
C GLY A 634 -0.96 17.50 -17.93
N PRO A 635 -0.93 18.85 -17.82
CA PRO A 635 0.12 19.74 -18.34
C PRO A 635 1.27 20.01 -17.36
N PHE A 636 2.48 20.20 -17.90
CA PHE A 636 3.71 20.48 -17.17
C PHE A 636 4.17 21.92 -17.36
N TRP A 637 4.80 22.50 -16.34
CA TRP A 637 5.51 23.76 -16.50
C TRP A 637 6.79 23.52 -17.28
N ASN A 638 7.10 24.40 -18.22
CA ASN A 638 8.31 24.26 -19.01
C ASN A 638 8.83 25.60 -19.55
N ALA A 639 10.12 25.63 -19.88
CA ALA A 639 10.79 26.75 -20.51
C ALA A 639 12.01 26.27 -21.32
N PRO A 640 12.49 27.04 -22.31
CA PRO A 640 13.76 26.74 -22.97
C PRO A 640 14.91 26.61 -21.97
N ALA A 641 15.81 25.66 -22.20
CA ALA A 641 17.00 25.43 -21.40
C ALA A 641 18.26 25.57 -22.28
N PRO A 642 19.46 25.79 -21.69
CA PRO A 642 20.70 25.74 -22.44
C PRO A 642 20.82 24.43 -23.21
N THR A 643 21.04 24.50 -24.52
CA THR A 643 21.33 23.32 -25.34
C THR A 643 22.67 22.76 -24.91
N PRO A 644 22.79 21.44 -24.72
CA PRO A 644 24.08 20.88 -24.39
C PRO A 644 25.02 20.96 -25.61
N GLY A 645 26.33 20.85 -25.39
CA GLY A 645 27.33 20.94 -26.47
C GLY A 645 27.16 19.85 -27.55
N GLU A 646 28.01 19.87 -28.59
CA GLU A 646 27.95 18.96 -29.75
C GLU A 646 28.01 17.46 -29.40
N ASP A 647 28.37 17.11 -28.16
CA ASP A 647 28.51 15.73 -27.66
C ASP A 647 27.20 15.04 -27.29
N VAL A 648 26.05 15.75 -27.19
CA VAL A 648 24.78 15.09 -26.85
C VAL A 648 24.16 14.45 -28.08
N ARG A 649 24.48 13.16 -28.22
CA ARG A 649 23.84 12.24 -29.15
C ARG A 649 22.66 11.60 -28.43
N GLY A 650 21.59 11.30 -29.15
CA GLY A 650 20.57 10.39 -28.64
C GLY A 650 20.94 8.94 -28.97
N PRO A 651 20.14 7.96 -28.49
CA PRO A 651 20.39 6.55 -28.74
C PRO A 651 20.47 6.24 -30.23
N ALA A 652 21.35 5.31 -30.59
CA ALA A 652 21.47 4.80 -31.95
C ALA A 652 20.43 3.69 -32.16
N VAL A 653 19.78 3.71 -33.33
CA VAL A 653 18.71 2.78 -33.68
C VAL A 653 19.00 2.21 -35.06
N GLU A 654 19.33 0.93 -35.10
CA GLU A 654 19.39 0.17 -36.34
C GLU A 654 18.03 -0.51 -36.54
N SER A 655 17.51 -0.50 -37.76
CA SER A 655 16.19 -1.04 -38.05
C SER A 655 16.18 -1.91 -39.29
N ARG A 656 15.39 -2.99 -39.24
CA ARG A 656 15.13 -3.89 -40.36
C ARG A 656 13.64 -4.12 -40.49
N LEU A 657 13.11 -3.93 -41.71
CA LEU A 657 11.71 -4.10 -42.03
C LEU A 657 11.54 -5.28 -42.98
N GLU A 658 10.62 -6.19 -42.66
CA GLU A 658 10.29 -7.35 -43.48
C GLU A 658 8.79 -7.40 -43.74
N ALA A 659 8.39 -7.54 -45.01
CA ALA A 659 7.00 -7.70 -45.37
C ALA A 659 6.47 -9.05 -44.85
N GLY A 660 5.34 -9.02 -44.13
CA GLY A 660 4.63 -10.21 -43.68
C GLY A 660 3.39 -10.48 -44.53
N GLU A 661 2.79 -11.67 -44.37
CA GLU A 661 1.52 -12.03 -45.02
C GLU A 661 0.33 -11.26 -44.41
N GLY A 662 -0.73 -11.06 -45.20
CA GLY A 662 -2.00 -10.51 -44.71
C GLY A 662 -1.97 -9.03 -44.32
N GLY A 663 -1.09 -8.23 -44.94
CA GLY A 663 -0.97 -6.80 -44.62
C GLY A 663 -0.31 -6.54 -43.27
N ARG A 664 0.64 -7.39 -42.88
CA ARG A 664 1.46 -7.24 -41.68
C ARG A 664 2.91 -6.95 -42.05
N ARG A 665 3.68 -6.41 -41.12
CA ARG A 665 5.12 -6.16 -41.29
C ARG A 665 5.84 -6.52 -40.01
N LYS A 666 6.98 -7.20 -40.12
CA LYS A 666 7.91 -7.40 -39.03
C LYS A 666 8.92 -6.25 -39.01
N VAL A 667 9.12 -5.66 -37.83
CA VAL A 667 10.10 -4.60 -37.59
C VAL A 667 11.05 -5.11 -36.51
N SER A 668 12.34 -5.15 -36.80
CA SER A 668 13.38 -5.47 -35.83
C SER A 668 14.21 -4.22 -35.58
N LEU A 669 14.31 -3.82 -34.33
CA LEU A 669 15.08 -2.67 -33.88
C LEU A 669 16.20 -3.15 -32.97
N HIS A 670 17.42 -2.71 -33.25
CA HIS A 670 18.55 -2.83 -32.34
C HIS A 670 18.87 -1.42 -31.81
N ILE A 671 18.71 -1.23 -30.50
CA ILE A 671 18.85 0.07 -29.86
C ILE A 671 20.10 0.08 -28.98
N THR A 672 21.05 0.95 -29.29
CA THR A 672 22.26 1.16 -28.49
C THR A 672 22.16 2.50 -27.74
N PRO A 673 22.23 2.50 -26.40
CA PRO A 673 22.23 3.74 -25.63
C PRO A 673 23.48 4.56 -25.98
N SER A 674 23.34 5.89 -26.06
CA SER A 674 24.47 6.75 -26.38
C SER A 674 25.41 6.95 -25.17
N ARG A 675 24.88 6.67 -23.97
CA ARG A 675 25.57 6.83 -22.70
C ARG A 675 25.60 5.53 -21.90
N PRO A 676 26.73 5.20 -21.25
CA PRO A 676 26.84 4.01 -20.41
C PRO A 676 26.09 4.14 -19.08
N ASP A 677 25.74 5.36 -18.65
CA ASP A 677 25.00 5.66 -17.41
C ASP A 677 23.48 5.78 -17.64
N ALA A 678 22.97 5.34 -18.80
CA ALA A 678 21.54 5.30 -19.09
C ALA A 678 20.81 4.39 -18.10
N ALA A 679 19.93 4.97 -17.29
CA ALA A 679 19.08 4.24 -16.35
C ALA A 679 18.06 3.38 -17.11
N PHE A 680 17.43 3.97 -18.14
CA PHE A 680 16.54 3.24 -19.04
C PHE A 680 16.47 3.87 -20.44
N VAL A 681 15.96 3.08 -21.38
CA VAL A 681 15.61 3.50 -22.74
C VAL A 681 14.14 3.19 -22.99
N ASP A 682 13.42 4.22 -23.44
CA ASP A 682 12.05 4.16 -23.89
C ASP A 682 11.98 4.03 -25.41
N VAL A 683 11.10 3.15 -25.89
CA VAL A 683 10.77 3.01 -27.30
C VAL A 683 9.27 3.17 -27.48
N GLN A 684 8.86 4.28 -28.10
CA GLN A 684 7.48 4.61 -28.39
C GLN A 684 7.19 4.42 -29.87
N VAL A 685 6.32 3.48 -30.20
CA VAL A 685 5.73 3.37 -31.53
C VAL A 685 4.62 4.41 -31.63
N LEU A 686 4.80 5.43 -32.46
CA LEU A 686 3.83 6.52 -32.61
C LEU A 686 2.54 6.05 -33.31
N PRO A 687 1.40 6.74 -33.10
CA PRO A 687 0.13 6.37 -33.72
C PRO A 687 0.23 6.32 -35.26
N GLY A 688 -0.34 5.27 -35.85
CA GLY A 688 -0.37 5.05 -37.29
C GLY A 688 -0.61 3.58 -37.59
N ASP A 689 0.39 2.75 -37.26
CA ASP A 689 0.30 1.30 -37.34
C ASP A 689 -0.09 0.70 -35.98
N ALA A 690 -0.96 -0.31 -35.98
CA ALA A 690 -1.28 -1.07 -34.78
C ALA A 690 -0.16 -2.09 -34.48
N VAL A 691 0.33 -2.10 -33.23
CA VAL A 691 1.27 -3.14 -32.76
C VAL A 691 0.48 -4.41 -32.44
N LEU A 692 0.69 -5.44 -33.24
CA LEU A 692 0.01 -6.74 -33.15
C LEU A 692 0.72 -7.68 -32.18
N SER A 693 2.05 -7.71 -32.23
CA SER A 693 2.88 -8.48 -31.30
C SER A 693 4.20 -7.75 -31.06
N ALA A 694 4.85 -8.03 -29.92
CA ALA A 694 6.16 -7.50 -29.58
C ALA A 694 6.98 -8.57 -28.87
N ARG A 695 8.30 -8.54 -29.03
CA ARG A 695 9.25 -9.37 -28.31
C ARG A 695 10.38 -8.49 -27.82
N LEU A 696 10.59 -8.49 -26.51
CA LEU A 696 11.57 -7.67 -25.79
C LEU A 696 12.25 -8.56 -24.75
N ALA A 697 13.55 -8.38 -24.49
CA ALA A 697 14.31 -9.26 -23.59
C ALA A 697 14.21 -10.76 -23.96
N GLY A 698 14.00 -11.09 -25.24
CA GLY A 698 13.77 -12.45 -25.70
C GLY A 698 12.42 -13.07 -25.31
N GLN A 699 11.52 -12.30 -24.68
CA GLN A 699 10.21 -12.73 -24.22
C GLN A 699 9.10 -12.04 -25.03
N GLN A 700 8.01 -12.76 -25.33
CA GLN A 700 6.92 -12.25 -26.16
C GLN A 700 5.85 -11.55 -25.30
N ALA A 701 5.38 -10.39 -25.75
CA ALA A 701 4.26 -9.68 -25.14
C ALA A 701 2.92 -10.34 -25.52
N PRO A 702 2.06 -10.68 -24.54
CA PRO A 702 0.69 -11.11 -24.82
C PRO A 702 -0.08 -9.98 -25.51
N GLY A 703 -0.90 -10.28 -26.52
CA GLY A 703 -1.59 -9.27 -27.34
C GLY A 703 -2.45 -8.26 -26.55
N ASP A 704 -3.05 -8.67 -25.43
CA ASP A 704 -3.83 -7.78 -24.57
C ASP A 704 -2.97 -6.73 -23.84
N THR A 705 -1.69 -7.02 -23.62
CA THR A 705 -0.74 -6.08 -23.00
C THR A 705 -0.28 -4.99 -23.95
N LEU A 706 -0.50 -5.15 -25.25
CA LEU A 706 -0.14 -4.17 -26.29
C LEU A 706 -1.25 -3.15 -26.56
N ARG A 707 -2.44 -3.33 -25.96
CA ARG A 707 -3.53 -2.36 -26.06
C ARG A 707 -3.18 -1.07 -25.30
N THR A 708 -3.34 0.05 -25.97
CA THR A 708 -3.13 1.39 -25.39
C THR A 708 -4.44 1.94 -24.84
N ARG A 709 -4.43 2.57 -23.66
CA ARG A 709 -5.63 3.28 -23.16
C ARG A 709 -6.00 4.49 -24.00
N ASN A 710 -5.02 5.05 -24.72
CA ASN A 710 -5.20 6.15 -25.65
C ASN A 710 -4.42 5.83 -26.93
N ALA A 711 -5.13 5.50 -28.01
CA ALA A 711 -4.50 5.19 -29.30
C ALA A 711 -3.67 6.38 -29.83
N ALA A 712 -3.98 7.61 -29.43
CA ALA A 712 -3.23 8.81 -29.80
C ALA A 712 -1.85 8.92 -29.08
N GLN A 713 -1.58 8.11 -28.06
CA GLN A 713 -0.27 8.08 -27.39
C GLN A 713 0.68 7.00 -27.96
N GLY A 714 0.20 6.11 -28.81
CA GLY A 714 1.02 5.00 -29.32
C GLY A 714 1.39 3.97 -28.26
N VAL A 715 2.26 3.01 -28.63
CA VAL A 715 2.69 1.91 -27.75
C VAL A 715 4.10 2.21 -27.22
N LEU A 716 4.23 2.29 -25.90
CA LEU A 716 5.49 2.55 -25.22
C LEU A 716 6.03 1.28 -24.53
N PHE A 717 7.33 1.04 -24.71
CA PHE A 717 8.15 0.04 -24.04
C PHE A 717 9.27 0.72 -23.29
N ARG A 718 9.65 0.21 -22.11
CA ARG A 718 10.76 0.70 -21.31
C ARG A 718 11.73 -0.41 -20.98
N TYR A 719 13.01 -0.20 -21.27
CA TYR A 719 14.10 -1.13 -20.94
C TYR A 719 15.07 -0.49 -19.96
N TRP A 720 15.13 -0.99 -18.74
CA TRP A 720 16.05 -0.54 -17.70
C TRP A 720 17.40 -1.25 -17.80
N VAL A 721 18.46 -0.52 -17.45
CA VAL A 721 19.85 -1.01 -17.48
C VAL A 721 20.19 -1.67 -18.83
N PRO A 722 20.01 -0.96 -19.96
CA PRO A 722 20.38 -1.50 -21.26
C PRO A 722 21.88 -1.83 -21.27
N SER A 723 22.26 -2.90 -21.97
CA SER A 723 23.68 -3.21 -22.13
C SER A 723 24.38 -2.13 -22.97
N THR A 724 25.69 -1.98 -22.83
CA THR A 724 26.47 -1.05 -23.68
C THR A 724 26.44 -1.43 -25.16
N GLY A 725 26.22 -2.71 -25.46
CA GLY A 725 25.98 -3.22 -26.81
C GLY A 725 24.51 -3.16 -27.24
N GLY A 726 23.64 -2.49 -26.48
CA GLY A 726 22.24 -2.33 -26.81
C GLY A 726 21.32 -3.50 -26.43
N PHE A 727 20.11 -3.47 -26.98
CA PHE A 727 19.11 -4.52 -26.85
C PHE A 727 18.21 -4.56 -28.09
N ASP A 728 17.56 -5.70 -28.31
CA ASP A 728 16.67 -5.91 -29.44
C ASP A 728 15.19 -5.76 -29.04
N LEU A 729 14.43 -5.11 -29.91
CA LEU A 729 12.97 -5.06 -29.89
C LEU A 729 12.43 -5.53 -31.24
N GLU A 730 11.69 -6.63 -31.24
CA GLU A 730 10.96 -7.08 -32.43
C GLU A 730 9.48 -6.74 -32.30
N LEU A 731 8.90 -6.22 -33.36
CA LEU A 731 7.49 -5.81 -33.44
C LEU A 731 6.85 -6.41 -34.69
N GLU A 732 5.57 -6.74 -34.58
CA GLU A 732 4.71 -7.03 -35.72
C GLU A 732 3.65 -5.93 -35.79
N LEU A 733 3.60 -5.23 -36.93
CA LEU A 733 2.75 -4.06 -37.14
C LEU A 733 1.76 -4.31 -38.28
N THR A 734 0.65 -3.59 -38.33
CA THR A 734 -0.19 -3.49 -39.53
C THR A 734 0.57 -2.73 -40.64
N ALA A 735 0.43 -3.14 -41.90
CA ALA A 735 1.16 -2.57 -43.03
C ALA A 735 0.47 -1.30 -43.58
N SER A 736 0.53 -0.18 -42.84
CA SER A 736 0.04 1.12 -43.30
C SER A 736 1.12 2.21 -43.27
N GLY A 737 2.03 2.19 -44.25
CA GLY A 737 3.05 3.23 -44.42
C GLY A 737 4.40 2.89 -43.78
N SER A 738 5.18 3.93 -43.42
CA SER A 738 6.45 3.80 -42.69
C SER A 738 6.19 4.07 -41.20
N PRO A 739 6.42 3.11 -40.30
CA PRO A 739 6.20 3.33 -38.88
C PRO A 739 7.16 4.41 -38.36
N THR A 740 6.68 5.28 -37.48
CA THR A 740 7.53 6.25 -36.79
C THR A 740 7.73 5.81 -35.36
N VAL A 741 8.99 5.78 -34.92
CA VAL A 741 9.36 5.41 -33.57
C VAL A 741 10.09 6.56 -32.92
N ARG A 742 9.70 6.90 -31.69
CA ARG A 742 10.45 7.80 -30.83
C ARG A 742 11.23 6.97 -29.82
N VAL A 743 12.54 7.20 -29.75
CA VAL A 743 13.42 6.56 -28.78
C VAL A 743 13.94 7.62 -27.83
N GLY A 744 13.87 7.35 -26.53
CA GLY A 744 14.37 8.25 -25.51
C GLY A 744 15.26 7.50 -24.52
N GLU A 745 16.42 8.03 -24.20
CA GLU A 745 17.24 7.52 -23.10
C GLU A 745 17.14 8.47 -21.90
N HIS A 746 17.14 7.90 -20.70
CA HIS A 746 17.02 8.64 -19.44
C HIS A 746 18.21 8.34 -18.53
N THR A 747 18.72 9.38 -17.87
CA THR A 747 19.73 9.29 -16.82
C THR A 747 19.21 9.99 -15.58
N TYR A 748 19.55 9.52 -14.38
CA TYR A 748 19.14 10.16 -13.13
C TYR A 748 19.85 11.49 -12.86
N ALA A 749 20.93 11.78 -13.58
CA ALA A 749 21.74 12.98 -13.42
C ALA A 749 21.39 14.07 -14.43
N VAL A 750 21.61 15.32 -14.04
CA VAL A 750 21.58 16.48 -14.94
C VAL A 750 23.03 16.94 -15.17
N PRO A 751 23.48 17.16 -16.42
CA PRO A 751 24.85 17.60 -16.69
C PRO A 751 25.21 18.90 -15.96
N ALA A 752 26.36 18.92 -15.31
CA ALA A 752 26.84 20.10 -14.57
C ALA A 752 27.02 21.33 -15.48
N SER A 753 27.32 21.12 -16.76
CA SER A 753 27.48 22.19 -17.75
C SER A 753 26.20 23.00 -17.99
N VAL A 754 25.02 22.39 -17.82
CA VAL A 754 23.73 23.06 -18.04
C VAL A 754 23.11 23.60 -16.76
N THR A 755 23.67 23.24 -15.59
CA THR A 755 23.25 23.75 -14.28
C THR A 755 24.20 24.82 -13.73
N GLN A 756 25.29 25.12 -14.43
CA GLN A 756 26.25 26.15 -14.02
C GLN A 756 25.57 27.52 -13.92
N GLY A 757 25.71 28.18 -12.75
CA GLY A 757 25.07 29.47 -12.48
C GLY A 757 23.61 29.40 -12.02
N LEU A 758 23.02 28.20 -11.96
CA LEU A 758 21.70 27.97 -11.38
C LEU A 758 21.80 27.53 -9.91
N PRO A 759 20.80 27.84 -9.07
CA PRO A 759 20.84 27.50 -7.66
C PRO A 759 20.73 25.99 -7.43
N ALA A 760 21.53 25.47 -6.51
CA ALA A 760 21.35 24.12 -5.98
C ALA A 760 19.98 23.97 -5.32
N ARG A 761 19.48 22.74 -5.24
CA ARG A 761 18.21 22.46 -4.57
C ARG A 761 18.32 22.82 -3.08
N PRO A 762 17.41 23.66 -2.55
CA PRO A 762 17.44 24.02 -1.13
C PRO A 762 17.01 22.85 -0.25
N GLU A 763 17.41 22.88 1.04
CA GLU A 763 17.09 21.82 2.00
C GLU A 763 15.59 21.70 2.30
N ASP A 764 14.82 22.78 2.10
CA ASP A 764 13.36 22.79 2.23
C ASP A 764 12.63 22.20 1.02
N SER A 765 13.36 21.57 0.08
CA SER A 765 12.85 20.90 -1.10
C SER A 765 13.46 19.49 -1.26
N MET A 766 12.66 18.57 -1.77
CA MET A 766 13.05 17.20 -2.08
C MET A 766 12.52 16.76 -3.45
N PRO A 767 13.16 15.78 -4.11
CA PRO A 767 12.83 15.34 -5.45
C PRO A 767 11.56 14.50 -5.38
N VAL A 768 10.82 14.48 -6.47
CA VAL A 768 9.59 13.69 -6.59
C VAL A 768 9.53 13.09 -7.99
N PRO A 769 9.11 11.82 -8.14
CA PRO A 769 8.92 11.23 -9.45
C PRO A 769 7.85 12.01 -10.24
N PHE A 770 7.98 12.02 -11.57
CA PHE A 770 6.94 12.51 -12.47
C PHE A 770 5.77 11.51 -12.54
N GLY A 771 6.04 10.23 -12.31
CA GLY A 771 5.05 9.14 -12.30
C GLY A 771 5.36 8.08 -13.35
N GLU A 772 4.69 6.93 -13.26
CA GLU A 772 4.86 5.78 -14.18
C GLU A 772 6.34 5.37 -14.42
N GLY A 773 7.16 5.41 -13.36
CA GLY A 773 8.59 5.08 -13.40
C GLY A 773 9.48 6.13 -14.07
N LEU A 774 8.96 7.34 -14.35
CA LEU A 774 9.76 8.48 -14.79
C LEU A 774 10.16 9.33 -13.59
N ASP A 775 11.47 9.47 -13.38
CA ASP A 775 12.09 10.28 -12.34
C ASP A 775 12.70 11.56 -12.91
N GLU A 776 13.24 12.38 -12.00
CA GLU A 776 14.09 13.52 -12.39
C GLU A 776 15.35 13.07 -13.13
N GLY A 777 16.02 14.04 -13.76
CA GLY A 777 17.29 13.83 -14.45
C GLY A 777 17.29 14.38 -15.86
N THR A 778 17.98 13.69 -16.77
CA THR A 778 18.07 14.06 -18.18
C THR A 778 17.43 13.02 -19.06
N ARG A 779 16.53 13.48 -19.93
CA ARG A 779 15.93 12.66 -20.98
C ARG A 779 16.32 13.20 -22.35
N VAL A 780 16.97 12.38 -23.16
CA VAL A 780 17.33 12.71 -24.54
C VAL A 780 16.45 11.91 -25.49
N THR A 781 15.74 12.57 -26.38
CA THR A 781 14.78 11.94 -27.30
C THR A 781 15.14 12.17 -28.75
N ARG A 782 14.80 11.19 -29.59
CA ARG A 782 14.91 11.22 -31.06
C ARG A 782 13.69 10.57 -31.70
N THR A 783 13.27 11.06 -32.85
CA THR A 783 12.13 10.53 -33.60
C THR A 783 12.60 10.08 -34.98
N LEU A 784 12.46 8.79 -35.26
CA LEU A 784 12.91 8.18 -36.50
C LEU A 784 11.71 7.64 -37.28
N ARG A 785 11.68 7.94 -38.58
CA ARG A 785 10.79 7.27 -39.54
C ARG A 785 11.52 6.04 -40.07
N LEU A 786 10.90 4.87 -39.91
CA LEU A 786 11.48 3.60 -40.32
C LEU A 786 11.16 3.35 -41.79
N ASP A 787 12.11 3.67 -42.67
CA ASP A 787 11.99 3.44 -44.11
C ASP A 787 12.69 2.13 -44.53
N GLY A 788 12.11 1.43 -45.51
CA GLY A 788 12.54 0.08 -45.91
C GLY A 788 13.87 0.00 -46.69
N SER A 789 14.73 1.03 -46.65
CA SER A 789 15.98 1.05 -47.42
C SER A 789 17.20 1.41 -46.57
N ALA A 790 18.18 0.50 -46.65
CA ALA A 790 19.60 0.63 -46.36
C ALA A 790 20.04 0.62 -44.88
N ALA A 791 20.64 -0.53 -44.50
CA ALA A 791 21.70 -0.56 -43.52
C ALA A 791 22.83 0.39 -43.97
N GLU A 792 23.19 1.37 -43.14
CA GLU A 792 24.50 2.02 -43.26
C GLU A 792 25.56 1.01 -42.80
N ALA A 793 26.25 0.40 -43.78
CA ALA A 793 27.47 -0.34 -43.50
C ALA A 793 28.53 0.64 -42.94
N PRO A 794 29.34 0.25 -41.95
CA PRO A 794 30.41 1.10 -41.45
C PRO A 794 31.42 1.40 -42.58
N PRO A 795 32.04 2.58 -42.59
CA PRO A 795 33.04 2.91 -43.60
C PRO A 795 34.22 1.94 -43.45
N GLY A 796 34.39 1.07 -44.44
CA GLY A 796 35.58 0.22 -44.54
C GLY A 796 36.85 1.08 -44.62
N PRO A 797 37.99 0.57 -44.15
CA PRO A 797 39.23 1.33 -44.20
C PRO A 797 39.58 1.64 -45.65
N THR A 798 39.73 2.93 -45.96
CA THR A 798 40.22 3.39 -47.28
C THR A 798 41.68 2.95 -47.49
N PRO A 799 42.06 2.66 -48.75
CA PRO A 799 43.30 1.97 -49.11
C PRO A 799 44.59 2.75 -48.78
#